data_AF-A0A2V8J8S8-F1
#
_entry.id   AF-A0A2V8J8S8-F1
#
_cell.length_a   1.000
_cell.length_b   1.000
_cell.length_c   1.000
_cell.angle_alpha   90.00
_cell.angle_beta   90.00
_cell.angle_gamma   90.00
#
_symmetry.space_group_name_H-M   'P 1'
#
loop_
_entity.id
_entity.type
_entity.pdbx_description
1 polymer ?
#
loop_
_entity_poly.entity_id
_entity_poly.type
_entity_poly.pdbx_seq_one_letter_code
_entity_poly.pdbx_strand_id
1 'polypeptide(L)'
;MGPTDDVYEFGPFRLDIGEKLLSRDGTTLPLEPTQLQVLTVLVRGAGHLVTRDDLTHAVWKETYVDEGSLTVTISILRRKLGDTPSQPRYIETVRKSGYRFVAPVTRQSRREGGRELATSSVSKPLRWMPLRWHRDRIRRLFSFAGMAALVAVVSGWYWSRSGVIRDSTPAPVPLHPFGGIQDDPSFSPDGSQIAFAWRPPESDNDDIYVLRIGDLHATRLTSDPALDKSPAWSPDGRQIAFIRRKGSSGEILLISPTGGPEHKVIETVGTLVAWSADSQTLAFIDRATGEDGHSIFLVPAAGGAKRQLTFPAAEKTYGDSSPAISPDGRTLAFVRHLTYDVADIFVQPLDSMKARRLTFDKRQIRGLAWTSDGKELIFASNRNGRHQLWRVNVSGTAQPTVVDGITEARSPAVSTSRLVYQALTEDYDIRLLNRGADGAWNASKPSSFAASIRDEQNPSVSPDGRRLSFVSDRSGWFEVWVCAYPEASDCRQLTSFRQGYVGSPRWSPDSQRIAFDARVDGNADIYLVRADGGQPVPLTHESSVESRASWSADGRSIYFRSDRTGTHQIWKMPVAGGAPGQITTHGGFEALEAPDGRSLYYVQGRYTRGLWSVPVDGGQETRVSGLGSLTASSWTLIDNGILWIDDTASNPPAPIRFYDFATHEVSKIAEVPGYVIPSAIGFYAVRNGAVMMWSQLDRSTHDLMLVERFR
;
A
#
# COMPACT_ATOMS: atom_id res chain seq x y z
N MET A 1 -32.51 -16.65 -1.47
CA MET A 1 -33.49 -17.48 -0.73
C MET A 1 -34.71 -16.61 -0.48
N GLY A 2 -35.92 -17.08 -0.77
CA GLY A 2 -37.14 -16.28 -0.56
C GLY A 2 -37.38 -15.97 0.94
N PRO A 3 -38.21 -14.96 1.25
CA PRO A 3 -38.52 -14.62 2.64
C PRO A 3 -39.34 -15.75 3.26
N THR A 4 -38.85 -16.29 4.36
CA THR A 4 -39.55 -17.29 5.18
C THR A 4 -39.94 -16.63 6.48
N ASP A 5 -41.24 -16.56 6.80
CA ASP A 5 -41.78 -16.05 8.06
C ASP A 5 -41.63 -17.07 9.21
N ASP A 6 -40.46 -17.70 9.28
CA ASP A 6 -40.14 -18.67 10.31
C ASP A 6 -39.68 -17.95 11.58
N VAL A 7 -40.27 -18.36 12.71
CA VAL A 7 -39.85 -17.95 14.04
C VAL A 7 -39.21 -19.14 14.73
N TYR A 8 -38.02 -18.94 15.31
CA TYR A 8 -37.29 -19.96 16.05
C TYR A 8 -37.18 -19.56 17.52
N GLU A 9 -37.52 -20.46 18.42
CA GLU A 9 -37.44 -20.27 19.87
C GLU A 9 -36.44 -21.25 20.48
N PHE A 10 -35.54 -20.74 21.32
CA PHE A 10 -34.54 -21.53 22.03
C PHE A 10 -34.15 -20.87 23.34
N GLY A 11 -34.29 -21.59 24.47
CA GLY A 11 -34.11 -20.99 25.79
C GLY A 11 -35.02 -19.76 25.99
N PRO A 12 -34.51 -18.63 26.51
CA PRO A 12 -35.28 -17.38 26.63
C PRO A 12 -35.36 -16.56 25.33
N PHE A 13 -34.82 -17.06 24.21
CA PHE A 13 -34.66 -16.31 22.98
C PHE A 13 -35.70 -16.66 21.92
N ARG A 14 -36.14 -15.63 21.18
CA ARG A 14 -37.01 -15.74 20.01
C ARG A 14 -36.37 -14.98 18.84
N LEU A 15 -36.04 -15.72 17.79
CA LEU A 15 -35.44 -15.25 16.55
C LEU A 15 -36.50 -15.23 15.44
N ASP A 16 -36.86 -14.03 14.98
CA ASP A 16 -37.80 -13.81 13.89
C ASP A 16 -37.03 -13.50 12.60
N ILE A 17 -37.12 -14.40 11.61
CA ILE A 17 -36.37 -14.28 10.36
C ILE A 17 -37.00 -13.24 9.42
N GLY A 18 -38.32 -13.08 9.45
CA GLY A 18 -39.04 -12.11 8.63
C GLY A 18 -38.75 -10.68 9.09
N GLU A 19 -38.83 -10.46 10.40
CA GLU A 19 -38.57 -9.17 11.04
C GLU A 19 -37.08 -8.89 11.32
N LYS A 20 -36.21 -9.87 11.03
CA LYS A 20 -34.75 -9.79 11.23
C LYS A 20 -34.34 -9.41 12.66
N LEU A 21 -35.07 -9.93 13.65
CA LEU A 21 -34.96 -9.52 15.04
C LEU A 21 -34.68 -10.71 15.97
N LEU A 22 -33.74 -10.55 16.89
CA LEU A 22 -33.56 -11.44 18.03
C LEU A 22 -34.14 -10.76 19.27
N SER A 23 -34.93 -11.48 20.05
CA SER A 23 -35.44 -11.01 21.34
C SER A 23 -35.14 -12.02 22.45
N ARG A 24 -35.03 -11.52 23.68
CA ARG A 24 -34.87 -12.31 24.91
C ARG A 24 -35.93 -11.88 25.91
N ASP A 25 -36.77 -12.81 26.34
CA ASP A 25 -37.86 -12.55 27.31
C ASP A 25 -38.73 -11.32 26.91
N GLY A 26 -38.99 -11.15 25.62
CA GLY A 26 -39.76 -10.03 25.06
C GLY A 26 -38.97 -8.72 24.81
N THR A 27 -37.70 -8.64 25.20
CA THR A 27 -36.83 -7.48 24.94
C THR A 27 -35.97 -7.70 23.69
N THR A 28 -35.95 -6.74 22.76
CA THR A 28 -35.13 -6.82 21.54
C THR A 28 -33.65 -6.72 21.84
N LEU A 29 -32.85 -7.62 21.25
CA LEU A 29 -31.40 -7.62 21.27
C LEU A 29 -30.86 -7.19 19.90
N PRO A 30 -30.16 -6.05 19.79
CA PRO A 30 -29.61 -5.62 18.51
C PRO A 30 -28.49 -6.54 18.06
N LEU A 31 -28.59 -7.00 16.81
CA LEU A 31 -27.59 -7.77 16.07
C LEU A 31 -27.31 -7.11 14.73
N GLU A 32 -26.04 -7.10 14.33
CA GLU A 32 -25.66 -6.69 12.97
C GLU A 32 -26.20 -7.67 11.92
N PRO A 33 -26.42 -7.25 10.66
CA PRO A 33 -26.96 -8.12 9.61
C PRO A 33 -26.19 -9.44 9.46
N THR A 34 -24.86 -9.39 9.53
CA THR A 34 -23.98 -10.56 9.42
C THR A 34 -24.13 -11.51 10.62
N GLN A 35 -24.26 -10.96 11.84
CA GLN A 35 -24.44 -11.75 13.06
C GLN A 35 -25.79 -12.50 13.01
N LEU A 36 -26.83 -11.81 12.55
CA LEU A 36 -28.16 -12.38 12.38
C LEU A 36 -28.15 -13.52 11.34
N GLN A 37 -27.46 -13.34 10.22
CA GLN A 37 -27.33 -14.37 9.19
C GLN A 37 -26.58 -15.61 9.69
N VAL A 38 -25.44 -15.44 10.39
CA VAL A 38 -24.71 -16.56 11.00
C VAL A 38 -25.59 -17.30 12.01
N LEU A 39 -26.27 -16.57 12.90
CA LEU A 39 -27.18 -17.17 13.88
C LEU A 39 -28.32 -17.92 13.20
N THR A 40 -28.88 -17.38 12.12
CA THR A 40 -29.95 -18.01 11.34
C THR A 40 -29.51 -19.36 10.75
N VAL A 41 -28.32 -19.41 10.15
CA VAL A 41 -27.78 -20.66 9.58
C VAL A 41 -27.58 -21.72 10.67
N LEU A 42 -27.02 -21.31 11.81
CA LEU A 42 -26.77 -22.20 12.96
C LEU A 42 -28.07 -22.73 13.58
N VAL A 43 -29.07 -21.87 13.79
CA VAL A 43 -30.36 -22.24 14.40
C VAL A 43 -31.17 -23.15 13.45
N ARG A 44 -31.13 -22.90 12.13
CA ARG A 44 -31.75 -23.80 11.14
C ARG A 44 -31.08 -25.18 11.11
N GLY A 45 -29.77 -25.22 11.31
CA GLY A 45 -28.97 -26.43 11.40
C GLY A 45 -28.86 -27.02 12.81
N ALA A 46 -29.73 -26.66 13.75
CA ALA A 46 -29.60 -27.08 15.15
C ALA A 46 -29.43 -28.61 15.29
N GLY A 47 -28.52 -29.01 16.17
CA GLY A 47 -28.08 -30.39 16.35
C GLY A 47 -27.06 -30.90 15.34
N HIS A 48 -26.83 -30.21 14.21
CA HIS A 48 -25.90 -30.62 13.15
C HIS A 48 -24.64 -29.75 13.15
N LEU A 49 -23.51 -30.35 12.76
CA LEU A 49 -22.27 -29.61 12.54
C LEU A 49 -22.40 -28.83 11.24
N VAL A 50 -22.24 -27.50 11.30
CA VAL A 50 -22.09 -26.64 10.13
C VAL A 50 -20.61 -26.32 9.97
N THR A 51 -20.06 -26.62 8.80
CA THR A 51 -18.62 -26.40 8.55
C THR A 51 -18.33 -24.90 8.46
N ARG A 52 -17.06 -24.52 8.67
CA ARG A 52 -16.63 -23.12 8.50
C ARG A 52 -16.87 -22.66 7.07
N ASP A 53 -16.56 -23.49 6.09
CA ASP A 53 -16.73 -23.17 4.69
C ASP A 53 -18.21 -22.97 4.35
N ASP A 54 -19.10 -23.82 4.86
CA ASP A 54 -20.55 -23.68 4.63
C ASP A 54 -21.11 -22.40 5.28
N LEU A 55 -20.67 -22.05 6.50
CA LEU A 55 -21.06 -20.80 7.15
C LEU A 55 -20.56 -19.59 6.39
N THR A 56 -19.30 -19.64 5.94
CA THR A 56 -18.70 -18.55 5.17
C THR A 56 -19.41 -18.36 3.83
N HIS A 57 -19.69 -19.44 3.10
CA HIS A 57 -20.40 -19.39 1.82
C HIS A 57 -21.88 -18.98 1.97
N ALA A 58 -22.54 -19.39 3.05
CA ALA A 58 -23.96 -19.08 3.27
C ALA A 58 -24.21 -17.61 3.61
N VAL A 59 -23.27 -16.97 4.30
CA VAL A 59 -23.41 -15.59 4.81
C VAL A 59 -22.71 -14.57 3.91
N TRP A 60 -21.56 -14.91 3.34
CA TRP A 60 -20.72 -14.00 2.55
C TRP A 60 -20.55 -14.48 1.10
N LYS A 61 -21.66 -14.70 0.39
CA LYS A 61 -21.61 -15.04 -1.04
C LYS A 61 -20.78 -14.01 -1.81
N GLU A 62 -19.73 -14.50 -2.48
CA GLU A 62 -18.81 -13.74 -3.36
C GLU A 62 -17.99 -12.61 -2.71
N THR A 63 -17.95 -12.55 -1.37
CA THR A 63 -17.07 -11.63 -0.63
C THR A 63 -15.97 -12.44 0.05
N TYR A 64 -14.69 -12.10 -0.17
CA TYR A 64 -13.60 -12.75 0.57
C TYR A 64 -13.64 -12.30 2.04
N VAL A 65 -13.62 -13.26 2.96
CA VAL A 65 -13.69 -13.00 4.41
C VAL A 65 -12.49 -13.65 5.07
N ASP A 66 -11.80 -12.91 5.93
CA ASP A 66 -10.69 -13.44 6.74
C ASP A 66 -11.20 -14.52 7.73
N GLU A 67 -10.42 -15.58 8.00
CA GLU A 67 -10.81 -16.66 8.93
C GLU A 67 -11.18 -16.17 10.35
N GLY A 68 -10.66 -15.00 10.75
CA GLY A 68 -10.94 -14.30 12.00
C GLY A 68 -12.34 -13.69 12.07
N SER A 69 -12.92 -13.24 10.96
CA SER A 69 -14.23 -12.59 10.94
C SER A 69 -15.38 -13.51 11.38
N LEU A 70 -15.36 -14.80 10.97
CA LEU A 70 -16.30 -15.81 11.48
C LEU A 70 -16.09 -16.05 12.98
N THR A 71 -14.83 -16.11 13.43
CA THR A 71 -14.48 -16.32 14.83
C THR A 71 -14.93 -15.16 15.73
N VAL A 72 -14.74 -13.91 15.27
CA VAL A 72 -15.23 -12.70 15.94
C VAL A 72 -16.74 -12.69 16.00
N THR A 73 -17.41 -13.03 14.89
CA THR A 73 -18.89 -13.09 14.84
C THR A 73 -19.44 -14.11 15.83
N ILE A 74 -18.85 -15.30 15.91
CA ILE A 74 -19.24 -16.33 16.89
C ILE A 74 -18.97 -15.86 18.33
N SER A 75 -17.86 -15.14 18.58
CA SER A 75 -17.56 -14.56 19.89
C SER A 75 -18.61 -13.54 20.34
N ILE A 76 -19.05 -12.67 19.42
CA ILE A 76 -20.12 -11.69 19.70
C ILE A 76 -21.46 -12.38 19.94
N LEU A 77 -21.82 -13.36 19.11
CA LEU A 77 -23.06 -14.13 19.28
C LEU A 77 -23.07 -14.86 20.62
N ARG A 78 -21.96 -15.50 21.02
CA ARG A 78 -21.85 -16.12 22.35
C ARG A 78 -22.07 -15.11 23.47
N ARG A 79 -21.47 -13.93 23.40
CA ARG A 79 -21.67 -12.87 24.39
C ARG A 79 -23.13 -12.43 24.49
N LYS A 80 -23.80 -12.23 23.35
CA LYS A 80 -25.21 -11.83 23.26
C LYS A 80 -26.17 -12.91 23.80
N LEU A 81 -25.81 -14.18 23.60
CA LEU A 81 -26.56 -15.34 24.10
C LEU A 81 -26.22 -15.71 25.56
N GLY A 82 -25.23 -15.06 26.18
CA GLY A 82 -24.74 -15.43 27.52
C GLY A 82 -24.04 -16.80 27.54
N ASP A 83 -23.35 -17.14 26.45
CA ASP A 83 -22.68 -18.42 26.21
C ASP A 83 -21.15 -18.31 26.35
N THR A 84 -20.47 -19.43 26.61
CA THR A 84 -19.00 -19.47 26.75
C THR A 84 -18.37 -20.60 25.94
N PRO A 85 -17.15 -20.43 25.38
CA PRO A 85 -16.48 -21.50 24.62
C PRO A 85 -16.10 -22.73 25.47
N SER A 86 -15.85 -22.55 26.76
CA SER A 86 -15.46 -23.62 27.69
C SER A 86 -16.65 -24.44 28.19
N GLN A 87 -17.86 -23.85 28.20
CA GLN A 87 -19.11 -24.52 28.57
C GLN A 87 -20.24 -24.05 27.63
N PRO A 88 -20.28 -24.58 26.38
CA PRO A 88 -21.22 -24.10 25.37
C PRO A 88 -22.66 -24.55 25.68
N ARG A 89 -23.55 -23.59 25.89
CA ARG A 89 -25.00 -23.78 26.06
C ARG A 89 -25.77 -23.66 24.74
N TYR A 90 -25.27 -22.86 23.79
CA TYR A 90 -25.93 -22.61 22.52
C TYR A 90 -25.04 -22.93 21.31
N ILE A 91 -23.80 -22.44 21.29
CA ILE A 91 -22.89 -22.62 20.15
C ILE A 91 -21.65 -23.40 20.62
N GLU A 92 -21.55 -24.66 20.20
CA GLU A 92 -20.39 -25.53 20.41
C GLU A 92 -19.35 -25.33 19.29
N THR A 93 -18.06 -25.21 19.64
CA THR A 93 -16.97 -25.24 18.66
C THR A 93 -16.48 -26.67 18.49
N VAL A 94 -16.60 -27.20 17.27
CA VAL A 94 -15.97 -28.46 16.89
C VAL A 94 -14.61 -28.14 16.27
N ARG A 95 -13.53 -28.45 17.02
CA ARG A 95 -12.16 -28.06 16.65
C ARG A 95 -11.83 -28.48 15.22
N LYS A 96 -11.28 -27.55 14.44
CA LYS A 96 -10.86 -27.71 13.03
C LYS A 96 -11.96 -28.06 12.03
N SER A 97 -13.24 -28.06 12.43
CA SER A 97 -14.34 -28.41 11.52
C SER A 97 -15.40 -27.32 11.40
N GLY A 98 -15.85 -26.73 12.51
CA GLY A 98 -16.92 -25.73 12.45
C GLY A 98 -17.64 -25.52 13.77
N TYR A 99 -18.94 -25.20 13.67
CA TYR A 99 -19.77 -24.86 14.81
C TYR A 99 -21.07 -25.66 14.78
N ARG A 100 -21.59 -26.00 15.96
CA ARG A 100 -22.86 -26.70 16.13
C ARG A 100 -23.73 -25.89 17.07
N PHE A 101 -25.00 -25.68 16.71
CA PHE A 101 -25.98 -25.14 17.63
C PHE A 101 -26.57 -26.27 18.47
N VAL A 102 -26.31 -26.28 19.78
CA VAL A 102 -26.58 -27.42 20.67
C VAL A 102 -27.83 -27.27 21.53
N ALA A 103 -28.38 -26.06 21.63
CA ALA A 103 -29.62 -25.85 22.36
C ALA A 103 -30.83 -26.42 21.57
N PRO A 104 -31.86 -26.94 22.26
CA PRO A 104 -33.12 -27.32 21.62
C PRO A 104 -33.77 -26.11 20.95
N VAL A 105 -34.17 -26.25 19.69
CA VAL A 105 -34.83 -25.20 18.91
C VAL A 105 -36.23 -25.66 18.52
N THR A 106 -37.23 -24.82 18.82
CA THR A 106 -38.61 -25.01 18.36
C THR A 106 -38.87 -24.06 17.20
N ARG A 107 -39.29 -24.59 16.05
CA ARG A 107 -39.69 -23.78 14.89
C ARG A 107 -41.20 -23.60 14.91
N GLN A 108 -41.66 -22.35 14.92
CA GLN A 108 -43.05 -21.99 14.68
C GLN A 108 -43.15 -21.37 13.28
N SER A 109 -43.85 -22.05 12.38
CA SER A 109 -44.22 -21.48 11.08
C SER A 109 -45.53 -20.75 11.26
N ARG A 110 -45.58 -19.46 10.90
CA ARG A 110 -46.83 -18.69 10.90
C ARG A 110 -47.72 -19.18 9.75
N ARG A 111 -48.63 -20.11 10.03
CA ARG A 111 -49.69 -20.49 9.08
C ARG A 111 -50.88 -19.56 9.26
N GLU A 112 -51.21 -18.78 8.23
CA GLU A 112 -52.58 -18.32 8.03
C GLU A 112 -53.47 -19.53 7.72
N GLY A 113 -54.55 -19.70 8.49
CA GLY A 113 -55.75 -20.41 8.07
C GLY A 113 -55.74 -21.95 8.04
N GLY A 114 -56.06 -22.56 9.18
CA GLY A 114 -57.04 -23.66 9.30
C GLY A 114 -56.84 -24.99 8.54
N ARG A 115 -56.33 -26.02 9.25
CA ARG A 115 -57.04 -27.29 9.50
C ARG A 115 -56.17 -28.25 10.33
N GLU A 116 -56.79 -28.75 11.38
CA GLU A 116 -56.36 -29.83 12.26
C GLU A 116 -56.41 -31.19 11.53
N LEU A 117 -55.45 -32.08 11.79
CA LEU A 117 -55.69 -33.50 12.13
C LEU A 117 -54.39 -34.30 12.35
N ALA A 118 -54.47 -35.11 13.41
CA ALA A 118 -53.83 -36.40 13.67
C ALA A 118 -52.36 -36.46 14.12
N THR A 119 -52.23 -36.65 15.44
CA THR A 119 -51.11 -37.30 16.13
C THR A 119 -50.93 -38.75 15.68
N SER A 120 -49.69 -39.18 15.45
CA SER A 120 -49.27 -40.54 15.82
C SER A 120 -47.74 -40.62 16.01
N SER A 121 -47.38 -41.18 17.17
CA SER A 121 -46.06 -41.72 17.51
C SER A 121 -45.88 -43.08 16.82
N VAL A 122 -44.63 -43.50 16.51
CA VAL A 122 -44.15 -44.89 16.69
C VAL A 122 -42.61 -44.93 16.64
N SER A 123 -42.08 -45.70 17.59
CA SER A 123 -40.70 -46.12 17.86
C SER A 123 -40.19 -47.32 17.03
N LYS A 124 -38.93 -47.23 16.53
CA LYS A 124 -37.89 -48.30 16.31
C LYS A 124 -38.29 -49.61 15.55
N PRO A 125 -37.34 -50.54 15.24
CA PRO A 125 -36.55 -50.54 14.00
C PRO A 125 -36.77 -51.82 13.15
N LEU A 126 -36.55 -51.77 11.83
CA LEU A 126 -36.64 -52.97 10.97
C LEU A 126 -35.28 -53.44 10.43
N ARG A 127 -34.82 -54.48 11.13
CA ARG A 127 -34.04 -55.67 10.74
C ARG A 127 -33.87 -55.90 9.22
N TRP A 128 -32.63 -56.11 8.80
CA TRP A 128 -32.24 -56.54 7.44
C TRP A 128 -31.81 -58.01 7.42
N MET A 129 -32.17 -58.74 6.34
CA MET A 129 -31.37 -59.76 5.60
C MET A 129 -32.28 -60.50 4.57
N PRO A 130 -31.77 -61.15 3.50
CA PRO A 130 -30.52 -60.95 2.77
C PRO A 130 -30.67 -60.91 1.21
N LEU A 131 -29.53 -60.65 0.58
CA LEU A 131 -29.16 -60.58 -0.84
C LEU A 131 -29.64 -61.70 -1.78
N ARG A 132 -29.77 -61.35 -3.07
CA ARG A 132 -29.37 -62.22 -4.20
C ARG A 132 -28.31 -61.53 -5.06
N TRP A 133 -27.21 -62.25 -5.29
CA TRP A 133 -25.99 -61.84 -6.00
C TRP A 133 -26.02 -62.25 -7.48
N HIS A 134 -25.55 -61.38 -8.38
CA HIS A 134 -25.04 -61.79 -9.70
C HIS A 134 -23.70 -61.10 -10.05
N ARG A 135 -22.65 -61.93 -10.00
CA ARG A 135 -21.59 -62.21 -11.00
C ARG A 135 -20.82 -61.13 -11.79
N ASP A 136 -21.01 -59.82 -11.58
CA ASP A 136 -20.28 -58.78 -12.38
C ASP A 136 -19.17 -58.00 -11.66
N ARG A 137 -18.81 -58.35 -10.42
CA ARG A 137 -17.87 -57.51 -9.63
C ARG A 137 -16.38 -57.80 -9.78
N ILE A 138 -15.94 -58.88 -10.41
CA ILE A 138 -14.50 -59.22 -10.44
C ILE A 138 -13.72 -58.32 -11.42
N ARG A 139 -14.35 -57.81 -12.48
CA ARG A 139 -13.70 -56.84 -13.39
C ARG A 139 -13.61 -55.41 -12.81
N ARG A 140 -14.53 -55.01 -11.92
CA ARG A 140 -14.54 -53.65 -11.32
C ARG A 140 -13.56 -53.49 -10.14
N LEU A 141 -13.15 -54.59 -9.50
CA LEU A 141 -12.19 -54.57 -8.39
C LEU A 141 -10.75 -54.25 -8.85
N PHE A 142 -10.33 -54.70 -10.03
CA PHE A 142 -9.00 -54.37 -10.57
C PHE A 142 -8.91 -52.92 -11.08
N SER A 143 -10.00 -52.34 -11.57
CA SER A 143 -10.05 -50.93 -11.99
C SER A 143 -9.98 -49.96 -10.80
N PHE A 144 -10.56 -50.31 -9.66
CA PHE A 144 -10.51 -49.49 -8.45
C PHE A 144 -9.13 -49.52 -7.77
N ALA A 145 -8.46 -50.67 -7.75
CA ALA A 145 -7.12 -50.79 -7.19
C ALA A 145 -6.07 -50.02 -8.02
N GLY A 146 -6.17 -50.08 -9.35
CA GLY A 146 -5.32 -49.29 -10.25
C GLY A 146 -5.52 -47.78 -10.10
N MET A 147 -6.78 -47.34 -9.96
CA MET A 147 -7.10 -45.92 -9.74
C MET A 147 -6.62 -45.44 -8.37
N ALA A 148 -6.79 -46.24 -7.31
CA ALA A 148 -6.32 -45.89 -5.98
C ALA A 148 -4.79 -45.84 -5.90
N ALA A 149 -4.09 -46.74 -6.58
CA ALA A 149 -2.63 -46.71 -6.70
C ALA A 149 -2.16 -45.49 -7.50
N LEU A 150 -2.84 -45.14 -8.59
CA LEU A 150 -2.54 -43.95 -9.38
C LEU A 150 -2.78 -42.66 -8.56
N VAL A 151 -3.90 -42.57 -7.84
CA VAL A 151 -4.19 -41.45 -6.94
C VAL A 151 -3.14 -41.39 -5.83
N ALA A 152 -2.70 -42.51 -5.25
CA ALA A 152 -1.67 -42.52 -4.23
C ALA A 152 -0.29 -42.11 -4.78
N VAL A 153 0.05 -42.49 -6.01
CA VAL A 153 1.29 -42.06 -6.68
C VAL A 153 1.23 -40.60 -7.08
N VAL A 154 0.12 -40.12 -7.63
CA VAL A 154 -0.07 -38.71 -7.98
C VAL A 154 -0.15 -37.85 -6.73
N SER A 155 -0.78 -38.34 -5.66
CA SER A 155 -0.84 -37.67 -4.36
C SER A 155 0.51 -37.69 -3.66
N GLY A 156 1.25 -38.80 -3.71
CA GLY A 156 2.62 -38.90 -3.20
C GLY A 156 3.58 -38.00 -3.98
N TRP A 157 3.45 -37.95 -5.30
CA TRP A 157 4.20 -37.04 -6.17
C TRP A 157 3.84 -35.58 -5.91
N TYR A 158 2.54 -35.28 -5.82
CA TYR A 158 2.03 -33.95 -5.48
C TYR A 158 2.51 -33.53 -4.10
N TRP A 159 2.44 -34.38 -3.08
CA TRP A 159 2.91 -34.09 -1.72
C TRP A 159 4.44 -34.01 -1.63
N SER A 160 5.17 -34.79 -2.43
CA SER A 160 6.64 -34.71 -2.52
C SER A 160 7.12 -33.45 -3.25
N ARG A 161 6.29 -32.87 -4.13
CA ARG A 161 6.55 -31.59 -4.82
C ARG A 161 5.91 -30.39 -4.13
N SER A 162 4.84 -30.59 -3.37
CA SER A 162 4.21 -29.61 -2.51
C SER A 162 4.85 -29.63 -1.12
N GLY A 163 6.19 -29.64 -1.10
CA GLY A 163 6.98 -29.25 0.06
C GLY A 163 6.79 -27.77 0.39
N VAL A 164 5.53 -27.32 0.45
CA VAL A 164 5.14 -26.16 1.22
C VAL A 164 5.07 -26.70 2.66
N ILE A 165 6.24 -26.84 3.28
CA ILE A 165 6.29 -26.54 4.70
C ILE A 165 5.75 -25.11 4.74
N ARG A 166 4.50 -24.94 5.18
CA ARG A 166 4.06 -23.65 5.69
C ARG A 166 4.93 -23.44 6.92
N ASP A 167 6.16 -23.01 6.70
CA ASP A 167 6.98 -22.41 7.75
C ASP A 167 6.18 -21.16 8.07
N SER A 168 5.33 -21.28 9.08
CA SER A 168 4.64 -20.12 9.62
C SER A 168 5.75 -19.22 10.11
N THR A 169 6.09 -18.20 9.31
CA THR A 169 7.01 -17.13 9.71
C THR A 169 6.55 -16.71 11.10
N PRO A 170 7.40 -16.84 12.13
CA PRO A 170 7.02 -16.43 13.46
C PRO A 170 6.55 -14.98 13.43
N ALA A 171 5.55 -14.64 14.23
CA ALA A 171 4.97 -13.31 14.21
C ALA A 171 6.07 -12.26 14.47
N PRO A 172 6.19 -11.23 13.63
CA PRO A 172 7.15 -10.15 13.84
C PRO A 172 6.83 -9.43 15.15
N VAL A 173 7.88 -9.09 15.90
CA VAL A 173 7.77 -8.31 17.14
C VAL A 173 8.55 -7.00 17.00
N PRO A 174 8.07 -5.88 17.58
CA PRO A 174 8.88 -4.67 17.65
C PRO A 174 10.22 -4.97 18.31
N LEU A 175 11.31 -4.57 17.67
CA LEU A 175 12.67 -4.78 18.17
C LEU A 175 12.86 -4.08 19.52
N HIS A 176 12.34 -2.85 19.63
CA HIS A 176 12.39 -2.06 20.86
C HIS A 176 11.37 -0.90 20.85
N PRO A 177 10.80 -0.48 21.99
CA PRO A 177 9.90 0.69 22.08
C PRO A 177 10.64 2.05 22.12
N PHE A 178 11.68 2.26 21.31
CA PHE A 178 12.47 3.51 21.34
C PHE A 178 11.68 4.77 20.92
N GLY A 179 10.63 4.61 20.12
CA GLY A 179 9.99 5.73 19.42
C GLY A 179 10.93 6.40 18.41
N GLY A 180 10.49 7.52 17.82
CA GLY A 180 11.26 8.23 16.80
C GLY A 180 11.26 7.52 15.45
N ILE A 181 12.20 7.88 14.57
CA ILE A 181 12.34 7.31 13.24
C ILE A 181 13.51 6.33 13.21
N GLN A 182 13.22 5.06 13.01
CA GLN A 182 14.22 3.99 12.90
C GLN A 182 14.25 3.45 11.46
N ASP A 183 15.41 3.51 10.82
CA ASP A 183 15.62 3.19 9.40
C ASP A 183 16.82 2.24 9.19
N ASP A 184 16.83 1.59 8.03
CA ASP A 184 17.98 0.89 7.44
C ASP A 184 18.74 -0.06 8.40
N PRO A 185 18.08 -1.11 8.92
CA PRO A 185 18.73 -2.04 9.84
C PRO A 185 19.75 -2.95 9.12
N SER A 186 20.83 -3.31 9.81
CA SER A 186 21.84 -4.27 9.36
C SER A 186 22.31 -5.15 10.51
N PHE A 187 22.37 -6.47 10.29
CA PHE A 187 22.83 -7.41 11.32
C PHE A 187 24.35 -7.44 11.43
N SER A 188 24.85 -7.64 12.65
CA SER A 188 26.20 -8.18 12.84
C SER A 188 26.31 -9.59 12.24
N PRO A 189 27.52 -10.06 11.87
CA PRO A 189 27.69 -11.37 11.20
C PRO A 189 27.15 -12.57 11.99
N ASP A 190 27.21 -12.50 13.32
CA ASP A 190 26.68 -13.51 14.23
C ASP A 190 25.15 -13.37 14.47
N GLY A 191 24.53 -12.33 13.92
CA GLY A 191 23.12 -12.01 14.08
C GLY A 191 22.71 -11.59 15.49
N SER A 192 23.65 -11.28 16.38
CA SER A 192 23.38 -10.92 17.79
C SER A 192 23.11 -9.43 18.00
N GLN A 193 23.57 -8.58 17.09
CA GLN A 193 23.43 -7.13 17.13
C GLN A 193 22.86 -6.58 15.83
N ILE A 194 22.26 -5.40 15.92
CA ILE A 194 21.69 -4.66 14.79
C ILE A 194 22.27 -3.25 14.81
N ALA A 195 22.90 -2.84 13.72
CA ALA A 195 23.17 -1.44 13.42
C ALA A 195 21.99 -0.83 12.69
N PHE A 196 21.59 0.40 13.02
CA PHE A 196 20.46 1.08 12.39
C PHE A 196 20.63 2.60 12.49
N ALA A 197 20.01 3.32 11.57
CA ALA A 197 19.91 4.77 11.67
C ALA A 197 18.71 5.12 12.56
N TRP A 198 18.89 6.03 13.50
CA TRP A 198 17.83 6.44 14.39
C TRP A 198 17.83 7.94 14.63
N ARG A 199 16.65 8.53 14.47
CA ARG A 199 16.31 9.88 14.92
C ARG A 199 15.36 9.77 16.11
N PRO A 200 15.85 9.98 17.35
CA PRO A 200 15.01 10.01 18.54
C PRO A 200 13.90 11.09 18.45
N PRO A 201 12.79 10.96 19.18
CA PRO A 201 11.67 11.93 19.14
C PRO A 201 12.07 13.39 19.41
N GLU A 202 13.06 13.60 20.26
CA GLU A 202 13.54 14.93 20.69
C GLU A 202 14.67 15.49 19.79
N SER A 203 15.00 14.78 18.70
CA SER A 203 16.11 15.11 17.79
C SER A 203 15.61 15.32 16.37
N ASP A 204 16.22 16.26 15.65
CA ASP A 204 16.05 16.44 14.21
C ASP A 204 17.15 15.75 13.38
N ASN A 205 18.16 15.18 14.06
CA ASN A 205 19.31 14.50 13.44
C ASN A 205 19.20 12.97 13.50
N ASP A 206 19.64 12.32 12.43
CA ASP A 206 19.82 10.86 12.35
C ASP A 206 21.26 10.49 12.62
N ASP A 207 21.48 9.56 13.54
CA ASP A 207 22.79 9.00 13.84
C ASP A 207 22.78 7.48 13.74
N ILE A 208 23.96 6.87 13.69
CA ILE A 208 24.08 5.41 13.68
C ILE A 208 24.09 4.88 15.11
N TYR A 209 23.25 3.89 15.37
CA TYR A 209 23.17 3.19 16.65
C TYR A 209 23.42 1.71 16.46
N VAL A 210 23.89 1.06 17.53
CA VAL A 210 23.98 -0.40 17.65
C VAL A 210 23.16 -0.87 18.84
N LEU A 211 22.31 -1.86 18.61
CA LEU A 211 21.56 -2.56 19.64
C LEU A 211 21.93 -4.04 19.65
N ARG A 212 22.26 -4.58 20.82
CA ARG A 212 22.27 -6.03 21.03
C ARG A 212 20.86 -6.52 21.30
N ILE A 213 20.47 -7.60 20.63
CA ILE A 213 19.11 -8.14 20.74
C ILE A 213 18.88 -8.63 22.17
N GLY A 214 17.83 -8.09 22.81
CA GLY A 214 17.48 -8.36 24.20
C GLY A 214 17.95 -7.28 25.19
N ASP A 215 18.81 -6.35 24.76
CA ASP A 215 19.21 -5.21 25.59
C ASP A 215 18.12 -4.11 25.56
N LEU A 216 18.09 -3.29 26.62
CA LEU A 216 17.11 -2.20 26.79
C LEU A 216 17.57 -0.85 26.21
N HIS A 217 18.82 -0.74 25.77
CA HIS A 217 19.41 0.52 25.33
C HIS A 217 20.27 0.29 24.09
N ALA A 218 20.08 1.15 23.09
CA ALA A 218 20.98 1.24 21.95
C ALA A 218 22.17 2.15 22.25
N THR A 219 23.34 1.80 21.74
CA THR A 219 24.56 2.61 21.85
C THR A 219 24.69 3.51 20.62
N ARG A 220 24.73 4.82 20.81
CA ARG A 220 24.99 5.80 19.74
C ARG A 220 26.46 5.73 19.32
N LEU A 221 26.74 5.61 18.03
CA LEU A 221 28.09 5.53 17.48
C LEU A 221 28.57 6.85 16.85
N THR A 222 27.67 7.62 16.25
CA THR A 222 28.01 8.87 15.56
C THR A 222 27.33 10.08 16.20
N SER A 223 27.87 11.28 15.97
CA SER A 223 27.35 12.51 16.56
C SER A 223 27.54 13.76 15.69
N ASP A 224 27.74 13.57 14.39
CA ASP A 224 27.88 14.69 13.45
C ASP A 224 26.52 15.35 13.23
N PRO A 225 26.45 16.69 13.06
CA PRO A 225 25.20 17.38 12.76
C PRO A 225 24.61 17.05 11.38
N ALA A 226 25.36 16.38 10.50
CA ALA A 226 24.85 15.84 9.25
C ALA A 226 24.15 14.48 9.48
N LEU A 227 23.13 14.20 8.67
CA LEU A 227 22.36 12.96 8.78
C LEU A 227 23.20 11.74 8.39
N ASP A 228 23.34 10.79 9.31
CA ASP A 228 23.99 9.51 9.07
C ASP A 228 22.94 8.41 8.79
N LYS A 229 23.08 7.72 7.65
CA LYS A 229 22.09 6.77 7.12
C LYS A 229 22.74 5.51 6.55
N SER A 230 21.92 4.49 6.24
CA SER A 230 22.34 3.24 5.58
C SER A 230 23.53 2.53 6.24
N PRO A 231 23.50 2.22 7.55
CA PRO A 231 24.57 1.43 8.14
C PRO A 231 24.61 0.02 7.53
N ALA A 232 25.81 -0.46 7.25
CA ALA A 232 26.08 -1.81 6.76
C ALA A 232 27.22 -2.43 7.56
N TRP A 233 26.95 -3.52 8.28
CA TRP A 233 27.97 -4.23 9.04
C TRP A 233 28.89 -5.03 8.11
N SER A 234 30.21 -4.97 8.35
CA SER A 234 31.17 -5.78 7.61
C SER A 234 31.01 -7.26 7.94
N PRO A 235 31.17 -8.18 6.96
CA PRO A 235 31.07 -9.62 7.20
C PRO A 235 32.06 -10.17 8.24
N ASP A 236 33.22 -9.53 8.43
CA ASP A 236 34.18 -9.87 9.48
C ASP A 236 33.82 -9.30 10.87
N GLY A 237 32.79 -8.47 10.96
CA GLY A 237 32.27 -7.90 12.20
C GLY A 237 33.03 -6.70 12.73
N ARG A 238 34.10 -6.25 12.07
CA ARG A 238 35.03 -5.26 12.60
C ARG A 238 34.65 -3.82 12.33
N GLN A 239 33.79 -3.57 11.34
CA GLN A 239 33.44 -2.22 10.89
C GLN A 239 31.97 -2.12 10.51
N ILE A 240 31.45 -0.90 10.61
CA ILE A 240 30.15 -0.50 10.06
C ILE A 240 30.44 0.60 9.04
N ALA A 241 30.02 0.38 7.80
CA ALA A 241 29.98 1.40 6.77
C ALA A 241 28.68 2.19 6.88
N PHE A 242 28.69 3.50 6.66
CA PHE A 242 27.49 4.32 6.63
C PHE A 242 27.68 5.52 5.70
N ILE A 243 26.58 6.22 5.39
CA ILE A 243 26.58 7.40 4.55
C ILE A 243 26.21 8.62 5.38
N ARG A 244 27.10 9.62 5.40
CA ARG A 244 26.80 10.96 5.93
C ARG A 244 26.32 11.87 4.81
N ARG A 245 25.14 12.47 4.97
CA ARG A 245 24.50 13.33 3.95
C ARG A 245 24.83 14.81 4.15
N LYS A 246 25.33 15.47 3.11
CA LYS A 246 25.64 16.90 3.07
C LYS A 246 24.90 17.56 1.89
N GLY A 247 23.62 17.86 2.11
CA GLY A 247 22.73 18.36 1.04
C GLY A 247 22.49 17.30 -0.04
N SER A 248 22.80 17.63 -1.30
CA SER A 248 22.63 16.71 -2.44
C SER A 248 23.74 15.66 -2.57
N SER A 249 24.87 15.85 -1.89
CA SER A 249 25.99 14.90 -1.84
C SER A 249 26.06 14.20 -0.47
N GLY A 250 26.98 13.25 -0.36
CA GLY A 250 27.33 12.59 0.88
C GLY A 250 28.72 11.96 0.80
N GLU A 251 29.10 11.31 1.87
CA GLU A 251 30.36 10.56 1.94
C GLU A 251 30.15 9.24 2.65
N ILE A 252 30.90 8.23 2.22
CA ILE A 252 30.91 6.91 2.82
C ILE A 252 32.00 6.89 3.87
N LEU A 253 31.64 6.53 5.10
CA LEU A 253 32.55 6.43 6.23
C LEU A 253 32.51 5.03 6.84
N LEU A 254 33.57 4.72 7.58
CA LEU A 254 33.73 3.49 8.36
C LEU A 254 33.90 3.86 9.83
N ILE A 255 33.23 3.11 10.71
CA ILE A 255 33.38 3.21 12.17
C ILE A 255 33.43 1.82 12.80
N SER A 256 34.13 1.68 13.94
CA SER A 256 34.07 0.45 14.74
C SER A 256 32.68 0.28 15.37
N PRO A 257 32.15 -0.96 15.49
CA PRO A 257 30.90 -1.22 16.21
C PRO A 257 30.91 -0.81 17.69
N THR A 258 32.09 -0.60 18.27
CA THR A 258 32.28 -0.11 19.65
C THR A 258 32.44 1.41 19.73
N GLY A 259 32.27 2.12 18.60
CA GLY A 259 32.60 3.53 18.47
C GLY A 259 34.10 3.78 18.27
N GLY A 260 34.47 5.05 18.06
CA GLY A 260 35.84 5.47 17.81
C GLY A 260 35.94 6.46 16.65
N PRO A 261 37.16 6.72 16.12
CA PRO A 261 37.33 7.64 15.02
C PRO A 261 36.67 7.10 13.74
N GLU A 262 36.02 8.00 13.01
CA GLU A 262 35.43 7.74 11.71
C GLU A 262 36.49 7.84 10.60
N HIS A 263 36.45 6.94 9.62
CA HIS A 263 37.35 6.94 8.48
C HIS A 263 36.57 7.15 7.17
N LYS A 264 36.79 8.28 6.51
CA LYS A 264 36.20 8.57 5.18
C LYS A 264 36.83 7.69 4.12
N VAL A 265 35.98 7.00 3.35
CA VAL A 265 36.38 6.15 2.20
C VAL A 265 36.32 6.95 0.90
N ILE A 266 35.17 7.54 0.60
CA ILE A 266 34.92 8.24 -0.66
C ILE A 266 33.70 9.17 -0.58
N GLU A 267 33.63 10.15 -1.47
CA GLU A 267 32.43 10.96 -1.70
C GLU A 267 31.46 10.26 -2.67
N THR A 268 30.17 10.53 -2.51
CA THR A 268 29.12 9.94 -3.32
C THR A 268 27.90 10.86 -3.40
N VAL A 269 27.06 10.67 -4.42
CA VAL A 269 25.70 11.24 -4.45
C VAL A 269 24.61 10.24 -4.03
N GLY A 270 24.99 8.98 -3.80
CA GLY A 270 24.13 7.88 -3.45
C GLY A 270 23.61 7.88 -2.01
N THR A 271 22.77 6.89 -1.71
CA THR A 271 22.05 6.77 -0.44
C THR A 271 22.14 5.39 0.21
N LEU A 272 22.76 4.40 -0.45
CA LEU A 272 22.90 3.04 0.07
C LEU A 272 24.31 2.49 -0.16
N VAL A 273 24.79 1.70 0.79
CA VAL A 273 26.10 1.02 0.77
C VAL A 273 25.97 -0.44 1.24
N ALA A 274 26.77 -1.33 0.66
CA ALA A 274 26.84 -2.74 1.04
C ALA A 274 28.28 -3.27 0.98
N TRP A 275 28.59 -4.28 1.79
CA TRP A 275 29.90 -4.91 1.82
C TRP A 275 30.02 -6.08 0.84
N SER A 276 31.22 -6.30 0.32
CA SER A 276 31.62 -7.59 -0.24
C SER A 276 31.85 -8.62 0.86
N ALA A 277 31.64 -9.90 0.54
CA ALA A 277 31.75 -11.02 1.48
C ALA A 277 33.13 -11.12 2.16
N ASP A 278 34.20 -10.62 1.53
CA ASP A 278 35.57 -10.61 2.04
C ASP A 278 35.90 -9.41 2.95
N SER A 279 34.93 -8.51 3.19
CA SER A 279 35.11 -7.27 3.96
C SER A 279 36.18 -6.31 3.40
N GLN A 280 36.54 -6.42 2.11
CA GLN A 280 37.57 -5.55 1.49
C GLN A 280 37.01 -4.48 0.56
N THR A 281 35.77 -4.64 0.08
CA THR A 281 35.17 -3.77 -0.93
C THR A 281 33.78 -3.32 -0.50
N LEU A 282 33.42 -2.10 -0.86
CA LEU A 282 32.07 -1.55 -0.70
C LEU A 282 31.42 -1.39 -2.07
N ALA A 283 30.19 -1.88 -2.20
CA ALA A 283 29.28 -1.56 -3.28
C ALA A 283 28.39 -0.38 -2.87
N PHE A 284 28.25 0.63 -3.73
CA PHE A 284 27.50 1.83 -3.40
C PHE A 284 26.91 2.48 -4.66
N ILE A 285 25.93 3.34 -4.44
CA ILE A 285 25.26 4.11 -5.50
C ILE A 285 26.07 5.37 -5.81
N ASP A 286 26.25 5.71 -7.09
CA ASP A 286 26.83 6.98 -7.52
C ASP A 286 26.37 7.33 -8.96
N ARG A 287 26.86 8.43 -9.55
CA ARG A 287 26.62 8.78 -10.96
C ARG A 287 27.87 8.62 -11.81
N ALA A 288 27.69 8.07 -13.00
CA ALA A 288 28.72 8.09 -14.03
C ALA A 288 28.87 9.50 -14.62
N THR A 289 30.06 9.82 -15.13
CA THR A 289 30.33 11.13 -15.70
C THR A 289 29.46 11.38 -16.93
N GLY A 290 28.65 12.45 -16.89
CA GLY A 290 27.74 12.82 -17.98
C GLY A 290 26.42 12.05 -17.99
N GLU A 291 26.13 11.25 -16.96
CA GLU A 291 24.87 10.53 -16.80
C GLU A 291 24.07 11.04 -15.61
N ASP A 292 22.76 11.24 -15.79
CA ASP A 292 21.86 11.66 -14.71
C ASP A 292 21.42 10.48 -13.81
N GLY A 293 21.37 9.28 -14.39
CA GLY A 293 20.94 8.04 -13.74
C GLY A 293 21.97 7.51 -12.76
N HIS A 294 21.48 6.94 -11.65
CA HIS A 294 22.32 6.27 -10.66
C HIS A 294 22.86 4.94 -11.20
N SER A 295 24.11 4.62 -10.90
CA SER A 295 24.75 3.34 -11.18
C SER A 295 25.38 2.78 -9.90
N ILE A 296 25.70 1.49 -9.89
CA ILE A 296 26.40 0.86 -8.78
C ILE A 296 27.91 0.83 -9.07
N PHE A 297 28.69 1.25 -8.08
CA PHE A 297 30.15 1.29 -8.10
C PHE A 297 30.72 0.40 -7.00
N LEU A 298 31.97 -0.03 -7.20
CA LEU A 298 32.79 -0.70 -6.20
C LEU A 298 33.96 0.20 -5.80
N VAL A 299 34.30 0.23 -4.52
CA VAL A 299 35.49 0.92 -3.97
C VAL A 299 36.16 0.06 -2.90
N PRO A 300 37.51 0.00 -2.82
CA PRO A 300 38.18 -0.63 -1.69
C PRO A 300 37.80 0.06 -0.37
N ALA A 301 37.56 -0.71 0.69
CA ALA A 301 37.23 -0.16 2.01
C ALA A 301 38.37 0.69 2.61
N ALA A 302 39.61 0.42 2.21
CA ALA A 302 40.77 1.25 2.56
C ALA A 302 40.82 2.61 1.81
N GLY A 303 39.83 2.89 0.96
CA GLY A 303 39.81 4.04 0.06
C GLY A 303 40.55 3.78 -1.25
N GLY A 304 40.41 4.72 -2.20
CA GLY A 304 41.09 4.67 -3.50
C GLY A 304 40.15 4.84 -4.68
N ALA A 305 40.55 4.32 -5.85
CA ALA A 305 39.79 4.45 -7.07
C ALA A 305 38.52 3.58 -7.04
N LYS A 306 37.38 4.19 -7.40
CA LYS A 306 36.12 3.47 -7.62
C LYS A 306 36.03 2.92 -9.05
N ARG A 307 35.32 1.81 -9.23
CA ARG A 307 35.00 1.19 -10.52
C ARG A 307 33.50 1.08 -10.70
N GLN A 308 32.97 1.56 -11.82
CA GLN A 308 31.56 1.34 -12.19
C GLN A 308 31.32 -0.14 -12.48
N LEU A 309 30.22 -0.68 -11.96
CA LEU A 309 29.85 -2.09 -12.10
C LEU A 309 28.57 -2.26 -12.95
N THR A 310 27.60 -1.36 -12.83
CA THR A 310 26.36 -1.40 -13.62
C THR A 310 26.23 -0.20 -14.56
N PHE A 311 25.51 -0.39 -15.67
CA PHE A 311 25.40 0.59 -16.78
C PHE A 311 23.94 0.83 -17.23
N PRO A 312 23.05 1.32 -16.34
CA PRO A 312 21.62 1.48 -16.61
C PRO A 312 21.28 2.51 -17.70
N ALA A 313 22.15 3.49 -17.95
CA ALA A 313 21.95 4.50 -18.99
C ALA A 313 21.98 3.90 -20.41
N ALA A 314 22.83 2.89 -20.64
CA ALA A 314 22.88 2.15 -21.90
C ALA A 314 21.55 1.42 -22.19
N GLU A 315 20.76 1.12 -21.15
CA GLU A 315 19.44 0.49 -21.23
C GLU A 315 18.28 1.50 -21.17
N LYS A 316 18.57 2.82 -21.15
CA LYS A 316 17.57 3.91 -21.07
C LYS A 316 16.62 3.77 -19.87
N THR A 317 17.17 3.42 -18.71
CA THR A 317 16.42 3.29 -17.45
C THR A 317 16.69 4.47 -16.51
N TYR A 318 15.94 4.56 -15.39
CA TYR A 318 16.07 5.64 -14.40
C TYR A 318 17.22 5.43 -13.40
N GLY A 319 17.96 4.34 -13.51
CA GLY A 319 19.14 4.04 -12.68
C GLY A 319 18.97 2.82 -11.77
N ASP A 320 20.05 2.50 -11.06
CA ASP A 320 20.19 1.34 -10.19
C ASP A 320 20.31 1.77 -8.71
N SER A 321 19.72 0.99 -7.80
CA SER A 321 19.79 1.20 -6.35
C SER A 321 19.79 -0.13 -5.57
N SER A 322 19.85 -0.03 -4.23
CA SER A 322 19.79 -1.17 -3.29
C SER A 322 20.80 -2.29 -3.61
N PRO A 323 22.12 -1.97 -3.71
CA PRO A 323 23.13 -2.99 -3.96
C PRO A 323 23.20 -3.99 -2.80
N ALA A 324 23.29 -5.29 -3.09
CA ALA A 324 23.62 -6.32 -2.11
C ALA A 324 24.46 -7.41 -2.76
N ILE A 325 25.63 -7.71 -2.19
CA ILE A 325 26.50 -8.79 -2.67
C ILE A 325 26.11 -10.10 -1.98
N SER A 326 26.05 -11.19 -2.73
CA SER A 326 25.72 -12.52 -2.23
C SER A 326 26.71 -13.00 -1.16
N PRO A 327 26.30 -13.87 -0.22
CA PRO A 327 27.18 -14.37 0.84
C PRO A 327 28.45 -15.08 0.34
N ASP A 328 28.41 -15.65 -0.88
CA ASP A 328 29.57 -16.27 -1.53
C ASP A 328 30.50 -15.27 -2.23
N GLY A 329 30.15 -13.97 -2.25
CA GLY A 329 30.92 -12.89 -2.82
C GLY A 329 30.93 -12.84 -4.35
N ARG A 330 30.06 -13.59 -5.05
CA ARG A 330 30.13 -13.73 -6.52
C ARG A 330 29.09 -12.93 -7.29
N THR A 331 27.95 -12.64 -6.70
CA THR A 331 26.79 -12.08 -7.38
C THR A 331 26.32 -10.80 -6.71
N LEU A 332 26.15 -9.74 -7.48
CA LEU A 332 25.43 -8.54 -7.06
C LEU A 332 23.93 -8.74 -7.33
N ALA A 333 23.08 -8.46 -6.35
CA ALA A 333 21.67 -8.15 -6.55
C ALA A 333 21.46 -6.64 -6.43
N PHE A 334 20.53 -6.11 -7.21
CA PHE A 334 20.17 -4.70 -7.19
C PHE A 334 18.76 -4.45 -7.74
N VAL A 335 18.25 -3.25 -7.47
CA VAL A 335 16.98 -2.75 -8.00
C VAL A 335 17.27 -1.82 -9.17
N ARG A 336 16.67 -2.05 -10.34
CA ARG A 336 16.75 -1.15 -11.49
C ARG A 336 15.40 -0.48 -11.72
N HIS A 337 15.40 0.86 -11.69
CA HIS A 337 14.20 1.69 -11.88
C HIS A 337 13.90 1.82 -13.37
N LEU A 338 12.79 1.23 -13.80
CA LEU A 338 12.37 1.21 -15.21
C LEU A 338 11.66 2.51 -15.59
N THR A 339 10.88 3.04 -14.66
CA THR A 339 10.34 4.40 -14.69
C THR A 339 10.63 5.06 -13.35
N TYR A 340 10.15 6.28 -13.13
CA TYR A 340 10.30 6.97 -11.85
C TYR A 340 9.71 6.20 -10.65
N ASP A 341 8.61 5.47 -10.83
CA ASP A 341 7.88 4.84 -9.72
C ASP A 341 7.98 3.32 -9.66
N VAL A 342 8.40 2.64 -10.74
CA VAL A 342 8.45 1.17 -10.78
C VAL A 342 9.81 0.65 -11.16
N ALA A 343 10.14 -0.51 -10.60
CA ALA A 343 11.43 -1.14 -10.72
C ALA A 343 11.32 -2.66 -10.81
N ASP A 344 12.43 -3.30 -11.10
CA ASP A 344 12.59 -4.74 -10.98
C ASP A 344 13.94 -5.12 -10.37
N ILE A 345 14.03 -6.35 -9.87
CA ILE A 345 15.26 -6.90 -9.30
C ILE A 345 16.10 -7.50 -10.42
N PHE A 346 17.38 -7.19 -10.38
CA PHE A 346 18.40 -7.74 -11.28
C PHE A 346 19.50 -8.38 -10.47
N VAL A 347 20.15 -9.37 -11.09
CA VAL A 347 21.35 -10.01 -10.56
C VAL A 347 22.46 -10.01 -11.61
N GLN A 348 23.69 -9.78 -11.18
CA GLN A 348 24.86 -9.66 -12.05
C GLN A 348 26.08 -10.31 -11.38
N PRO A 349 26.81 -11.21 -12.05
CA PRO A 349 28.12 -11.67 -11.58
C PRO A 349 29.09 -10.49 -11.43
N LEU A 350 29.90 -10.43 -10.36
CA LEU A 350 30.81 -9.30 -10.11
C LEU A 350 31.94 -9.17 -11.15
N ASP A 351 32.22 -10.23 -11.88
CA ASP A 351 33.18 -10.32 -12.99
C ASP A 351 32.55 -10.09 -14.37
N SER A 352 31.24 -9.85 -14.42
CA SER A 352 30.49 -9.61 -15.65
C SER A 352 29.85 -8.23 -15.64
N MET A 353 29.64 -7.66 -16.84
CA MET A 353 28.83 -6.45 -17.04
C MET A 353 27.39 -6.78 -17.44
N LYS A 354 27.03 -8.06 -17.53
CA LYS A 354 25.71 -8.48 -18.00
C LYS A 354 24.79 -8.77 -16.82
N ALA A 355 23.83 -7.88 -16.61
CA ALA A 355 22.75 -8.10 -15.66
C ALA A 355 21.68 -9.04 -16.22
N ARG A 356 21.12 -9.87 -15.34
CA ARG A 356 19.95 -10.71 -15.60
C ARG A 356 18.79 -10.21 -14.73
N ARG A 357 17.68 -9.86 -15.38
CA ARG A 357 16.43 -9.51 -14.72
C ARG A 357 15.83 -10.73 -14.02
N LEU A 358 15.40 -10.57 -12.79
CA LEU A 358 14.85 -11.62 -11.93
C LEU A 358 13.33 -11.47 -11.76
N THR A 359 12.82 -10.25 -11.72
CA THR A 359 11.38 -9.94 -11.63
C THR A 359 10.91 -9.16 -12.86
N PHE A 360 9.63 -9.30 -13.21
CA PHE A 360 9.10 -8.81 -14.50
C PHE A 360 7.77 -8.06 -14.37
N ASP A 361 7.35 -7.81 -13.15
CA ASP A 361 6.02 -7.30 -12.80
C ASP A 361 5.99 -5.80 -12.53
N LYS A 362 7.14 -5.12 -12.65
CA LYS A 362 7.25 -3.65 -12.66
C LYS A 362 6.54 -3.02 -11.46
N ARG A 363 6.98 -3.37 -10.26
CA ARG A 363 6.39 -2.92 -8.99
C ARG A 363 7.31 -1.96 -8.25
N GLN A 364 6.81 -1.31 -7.22
CA GLN A 364 7.67 -0.60 -6.29
C GLN A 364 8.49 -1.62 -5.51
N ILE A 365 9.78 -1.32 -5.34
CA ILE A 365 10.72 -2.12 -4.55
C ILE A 365 11.44 -1.19 -3.57
N ARG A 366 11.46 -1.58 -2.29
CA ARG A 366 11.97 -0.78 -1.18
C ARG A 366 13.00 -1.55 -0.35
N GLY A 367 14.17 -1.76 -0.94
CA GLY A 367 15.25 -2.54 -0.34
C GLY A 367 15.14 -4.04 -0.61
N LEU A 368 16.27 -4.72 -0.49
CA LEU A 368 16.43 -6.17 -0.66
C LEU A 368 17.58 -6.68 0.21
N ALA A 369 17.55 -7.97 0.53
CA ALA A 369 18.62 -8.69 1.21
C ALA A 369 18.72 -10.13 0.71
N TRP A 370 19.93 -10.68 0.72
CA TRP A 370 20.15 -12.10 0.46
C TRP A 370 19.76 -12.94 1.66
N THR A 371 19.20 -14.13 1.42
CA THR A 371 19.20 -15.18 2.45
C THR A 371 20.63 -15.60 2.76
N SER A 372 20.87 -16.05 3.99
CA SER A 372 22.20 -16.45 4.46
C SER A 372 22.83 -17.59 3.64
N ASP A 373 22.00 -18.42 2.98
CA ASP A 373 22.44 -19.49 2.09
C ASP A 373 22.67 -19.04 0.63
N GLY A 374 22.40 -17.77 0.32
CA GLY A 374 22.58 -17.17 -1.01
C GLY A 374 21.62 -17.67 -2.09
N LYS A 375 20.57 -18.44 -1.75
CA LYS A 375 19.65 -19.00 -2.75
C LYS A 375 18.48 -18.11 -3.10
N GLU A 376 18.07 -17.23 -2.19
CA GLU A 376 16.92 -16.36 -2.35
C GLU A 376 17.24 -14.91 -2.02
N LEU A 377 16.41 -14.01 -2.53
CA LEU A 377 16.35 -12.61 -2.15
C LEU A 377 15.05 -12.35 -1.40
N ILE A 378 15.15 -11.69 -0.25
CA ILE A 378 14.02 -11.10 0.48
C ILE A 378 13.95 -9.62 0.11
N PHE A 379 12.77 -9.13 -0.26
CA PHE A 379 12.62 -7.74 -0.70
C PHE A 379 11.23 -7.19 -0.39
N ALA A 380 11.12 -5.88 -0.19
CA ALA A 380 9.83 -5.24 0.03
C ALA A 380 9.20 -4.79 -1.29
N SER A 381 7.92 -5.08 -1.51
CA SER A 381 7.21 -4.69 -2.73
C SER A 381 5.69 -4.53 -2.55
N ASN A 382 5.10 -3.63 -3.33
CA ASN A 382 3.66 -3.33 -3.36
C ASN A 382 2.85 -4.24 -4.32
N ARG A 383 3.33 -5.46 -4.58
CA ARG A 383 2.68 -6.47 -5.44
C ARG A 383 1.25 -6.81 -5.03
N ASN A 384 0.92 -6.69 -3.75
CA ASN A 384 -0.42 -6.90 -3.18
C ASN A 384 -1.05 -5.60 -2.66
N GLY A 385 -0.65 -4.46 -3.23
CA GLY A 385 -1.18 -3.13 -2.93
C GLY A 385 -0.35 -2.40 -1.90
N ARG A 386 -0.09 -3.05 -0.78
CA ARG A 386 0.79 -2.52 0.26
C ARG A 386 2.18 -3.14 0.20
N HIS A 387 3.16 -2.44 0.75
CA HIS A 387 4.52 -2.97 0.80
C HIS A 387 4.57 -4.14 1.78
N GLN A 388 4.75 -5.35 1.24
CA GLN A 388 4.96 -6.57 2.00
C GLN A 388 6.36 -7.11 1.67
N LEU A 389 6.85 -8.03 2.49
CA LEU A 389 8.05 -8.78 2.13
C LEU A 389 7.71 -9.93 1.20
N TRP A 390 8.58 -10.11 0.21
CA TRP A 390 8.51 -11.14 -0.81
C TRP A 390 9.85 -11.87 -0.85
N ARG A 391 9.81 -13.12 -1.29
CA ARG A 391 11.00 -13.92 -1.54
C ARG A 391 11.01 -14.46 -2.95
N VAL A 392 12.19 -14.45 -3.58
CA VAL A 392 12.39 -14.98 -4.94
C VAL A 392 13.69 -15.77 -5.01
N ASN A 393 13.63 -16.92 -5.67
CA ASN A 393 14.82 -17.73 -5.90
C ASN A 393 15.70 -17.12 -6.99
N VAL A 394 17.00 -17.01 -6.72
CA VAL A 394 17.96 -16.33 -7.60
C VAL A 394 18.17 -17.06 -8.91
N SER A 395 17.91 -18.38 -8.96
CA SER A 395 17.91 -19.13 -10.23
C SER A 395 16.88 -18.62 -11.24
N GLY A 396 15.85 -17.87 -10.79
CA GLY A 396 14.81 -17.29 -11.63
C GLY A 396 13.78 -18.30 -12.14
N THR A 397 13.69 -19.48 -11.52
CA THR A 397 12.81 -20.58 -11.97
C THR A 397 11.37 -20.48 -11.46
N ALA A 398 11.11 -19.62 -10.46
CA ALA A 398 9.81 -19.47 -9.81
C ALA A 398 9.41 -18.00 -9.65
N GLN A 399 8.10 -17.73 -9.65
CA GLN A 399 7.59 -16.40 -9.34
C GLN A 399 7.85 -16.04 -7.87
N PRO A 400 8.01 -14.74 -7.54
CA PRO A 400 8.13 -14.31 -6.17
C PRO A 400 6.92 -14.70 -5.32
N THR A 401 7.17 -15.12 -4.09
CA THR A 401 6.14 -15.51 -3.12
C THR A 401 6.14 -14.58 -1.92
N VAL A 402 4.99 -14.37 -1.30
CA VAL A 402 4.87 -13.50 -0.13
C VAL A 402 5.52 -14.15 1.09
N VAL A 403 6.14 -13.34 1.95
CA VAL A 403 6.56 -13.76 3.29
C VAL A 403 5.37 -13.53 4.23
N ASP A 404 4.71 -14.62 4.63
CA ASP A 404 3.46 -14.57 5.40
C ASP A 404 3.59 -13.76 6.70
N GLY A 405 2.54 -13.01 7.04
CA GLY A 405 2.42 -12.29 8.30
C GLY A 405 3.16 -10.94 8.38
N ILE A 406 3.81 -10.50 7.30
CA ILE A 406 4.57 -9.24 7.26
C ILE A 406 3.91 -8.23 6.30
N THR A 407 3.54 -7.07 6.83
CA THR A 407 2.94 -5.95 6.10
C THR A 407 3.66 -4.65 6.43
N GLU A 408 3.51 -3.64 5.57
CA GLU A 408 4.08 -2.29 5.74
C GLU A 408 5.60 -2.28 5.86
N ALA A 409 6.25 -3.24 5.19
CA ALA A 409 7.67 -3.51 5.36
C ALA A 409 8.54 -2.78 4.34
N ARG A 410 9.71 -2.33 4.77
CA ARG A 410 10.79 -1.75 3.95
C ARG A 410 12.15 -2.21 4.47
N SER A 411 13.19 -2.06 3.64
CA SER A 411 14.60 -2.25 3.99
C SER A 411 14.87 -3.51 4.84
N PRO A 412 14.56 -4.72 4.33
CA PRO A 412 14.82 -5.94 5.07
C PRO A 412 16.33 -6.20 5.19
N ALA A 413 16.75 -6.80 6.31
CA ALA A 413 18.05 -7.41 6.50
C ALA A 413 17.91 -8.80 7.11
N VAL A 414 18.73 -9.74 6.67
CA VAL A 414 18.61 -11.17 6.99
C VAL A 414 19.93 -11.66 7.59
N SER A 415 19.84 -12.43 8.67
CA SER A 415 20.95 -13.20 9.24
C SER A 415 20.72 -14.70 9.03
N THR A 416 21.52 -15.55 9.69
CA THR A 416 21.40 -17.01 9.58
C THR A 416 20.05 -17.56 10.07
N SER A 417 19.42 -16.90 11.04
CA SER A 417 18.15 -17.36 11.61
C SER A 417 17.18 -16.22 11.97
N ARG A 418 17.44 -14.99 11.53
CA ARG A 418 16.62 -13.82 11.87
C ARG A 418 16.39 -12.95 10.64
N LEU A 419 15.29 -12.23 10.67
CA LEU A 419 14.97 -11.17 9.73
C LEU A 419 14.63 -9.92 10.55
N VAL A 420 15.20 -8.79 10.18
CA VAL A 420 14.79 -7.48 10.67
C VAL A 420 14.32 -6.66 9.47
N TYR A 421 13.28 -5.85 9.66
CA TYR A 421 12.79 -4.94 8.63
C TYR A 421 12.23 -3.69 9.28
N GLN A 422 12.12 -2.63 8.50
CA GLN A 422 11.41 -1.44 8.91
C GLN A 422 9.91 -1.60 8.65
N ALA A 423 9.07 -1.45 9.67
CA ALA A 423 7.64 -1.24 9.53
C ALA A 423 7.35 0.27 9.48
N LEU A 424 6.76 0.73 8.39
CA LEU A 424 6.33 2.11 8.21
C LEU A 424 4.83 2.16 7.97
N THR A 425 4.09 2.77 8.89
CA THR A 425 2.68 3.12 8.66
C THR A 425 2.51 4.62 8.70
N GLU A 426 1.98 5.16 7.62
CA GLU A 426 1.55 6.55 7.51
C GLU A 426 0.03 6.58 7.45
N ASP A 427 -0.55 7.66 7.98
CA ASP A 427 -1.98 7.92 8.00
C ASP A 427 -2.19 9.36 7.53
N TYR A 428 -2.63 9.49 6.28
CA TYR A 428 -2.92 10.77 5.65
C TYR A 428 -4.41 11.05 5.65
N ASP A 429 -4.80 12.24 6.12
CA ASP A 429 -6.20 12.62 6.31
C ASP A 429 -6.52 13.85 5.47
N ILE A 430 -7.72 13.91 4.86
CA ILE A 430 -8.18 15.12 4.17
C ILE A 430 -8.67 16.13 5.20
N ARG A 431 -7.92 17.22 5.36
CA ARG A 431 -8.27 18.38 6.17
C ARG A 431 -9.06 19.39 5.36
N LEU A 432 -10.05 20.03 5.97
CA LEU A 432 -10.81 21.15 5.39
C LEU A 432 -10.74 22.38 6.27
N LEU A 433 -10.69 23.53 5.61
CA LEU A 433 -10.74 24.85 6.21
C LEU A 433 -11.78 25.70 5.48
N ASN A 434 -12.74 26.24 6.23
CA ASN A 434 -13.84 27.05 5.72
C ASN A 434 -13.52 28.54 5.82
N ARG A 435 -14.06 29.30 4.85
CA ARG A 435 -14.09 30.76 4.86
C ARG A 435 -15.31 31.25 5.63
N GLY A 436 -15.10 32.14 6.58
CA GLY A 436 -16.14 32.78 7.40
C GLY A 436 -16.96 33.80 6.61
N ALA A 437 -18.07 34.22 7.21
CA ALA A 437 -18.99 35.21 6.62
C ALA A 437 -18.35 36.62 6.47
N ASP A 438 -17.31 36.90 7.26
CA ASP A 438 -16.46 38.09 7.16
C ASP A 438 -15.43 38.00 6.02
N GLY A 439 -15.39 36.88 5.28
CA GLY A 439 -14.43 36.63 4.22
C GLY A 439 -13.05 36.19 4.72
N ALA A 440 -12.86 36.02 6.04
CA ALA A 440 -11.61 35.52 6.61
C ALA A 440 -11.60 33.99 6.69
N TRP A 441 -10.44 33.35 6.66
CA TRP A 441 -10.32 31.90 6.82
C TRP A 441 -10.29 31.53 8.30
N ASN A 442 -11.11 30.57 8.73
CA ASN A 442 -11.16 30.16 10.13
C ASN A 442 -10.03 29.20 10.50
N ALA A 443 -8.78 29.68 10.50
CA ALA A 443 -7.57 28.87 10.68
C ALA A 443 -7.46 28.19 12.06
N SER A 444 -8.36 28.48 13.00
CA SER A 444 -8.25 28.03 14.39
C SER A 444 -8.51 26.52 14.60
N LYS A 445 -9.21 25.83 13.68
CA LYS A 445 -9.35 24.36 13.73
C LYS A 445 -9.81 23.74 12.39
N PRO A 446 -8.89 23.17 11.58
CA PRO A 446 -9.26 22.34 10.45
C PRO A 446 -10.07 21.10 10.90
N SER A 447 -10.99 20.64 10.06
CA SER A 447 -11.77 19.41 10.27
C SER A 447 -11.31 18.29 9.33
N SER A 448 -11.59 17.02 9.64
CA SER A 448 -11.32 15.90 8.71
C SER A 448 -12.52 15.57 7.83
N PHE A 449 -12.27 15.10 6.60
CA PHE A 449 -13.27 14.53 5.69
C PHE A 449 -12.98 13.06 5.42
N ALA A 450 -13.98 12.20 5.63
CA ALA A 450 -13.93 10.76 5.30
C ALA A 450 -12.72 9.99 5.89
N ALA A 451 -12.21 10.45 7.03
CA ALA A 451 -11.05 9.90 7.73
C ALA A 451 -11.20 8.41 8.07
N SER A 452 -10.09 7.69 7.99
CA SER A 452 -9.99 6.30 8.40
C SER A 452 -8.58 6.01 8.95
N ILE A 453 -8.18 4.73 9.04
CA ILE A 453 -6.81 4.33 9.42
C ILE A 453 -5.92 4.11 8.19
N ARG A 454 -6.21 4.85 7.12
CA ARG A 454 -5.82 4.60 5.74
C ARG A 454 -5.52 5.93 5.08
N ASP A 455 -4.76 5.87 3.99
CA ASP A 455 -4.37 7.10 3.31
C ASP A 455 -5.54 7.70 2.54
N GLU A 456 -5.89 8.94 2.83
CA GLU A 456 -6.84 9.77 2.11
C GLU A 456 -6.13 10.93 1.39
N GLN A 457 -6.05 10.83 0.06
CA GLN A 457 -5.24 11.73 -0.77
C GLN A 457 -6.03 12.31 -1.95
N ASN A 458 -5.52 13.38 -2.58
CA ASN A 458 -6.10 13.96 -3.81
C ASN A 458 -7.57 14.41 -3.71
N PRO A 459 -7.94 15.24 -2.71
CA PRO A 459 -9.30 15.73 -2.60
C PRO A 459 -9.69 16.59 -3.81
N SER A 460 -10.89 16.39 -4.34
CA SER A 460 -11.50 17.27 -5.34
C SER A 460 -13.03 17.24 -5.21
N VAL A 461 -13.64 18.41 -5.04
CA VAL A 461 -15.10 18.56 -4.97
C VAL A 461 -15.68 18.67 -6.39
N SER A 462 -16.82 18.03 -6.64
CA SER A 462 -17.53 18.14 -7.90
C SER A 462 -17.99 19.58 -8.15
N PRO A 463 -18.02 20.07 -9.41
CA PRO A 463 -18.48 21.43 -9.72
C PRO A 463 -19.89 21.77 -9.21
N ASP A 464 -20.79 20.78 -9.11
CA ASP A 464 -22.13 20.94 -8.52
C ASP A 464 -22.12 21.07 -6.98
N GLY A 465 -20.97 20.90 -6.32
CA GLY A 465 -20.79 21.03 -4.89
C GLY A 465 -21.39 19.91 -4.05
N ARG A 466 -21.75 18.76 -4.65
CA ARG A 466 -22.49 17.68 -3.96
C ARG A 466 -21.63 16.48 -3.57
N ARG A 467 -20.48 16.30 -4.20
CA ARG A 467 -19.63 15.12 -4.02
C ARG A 467 -18.17 15.51 -3.91
N LEU A 468 -17.40 14.66 -3.25
CA LEU A 468 -15.94 14.77 -3.17
C LEU A 468 -15.34 13.46 -3.67
N SER A 469 -14.40 13.56 -4.62
CA SER A 469 -13.53 12.47 -5.04
C SER A 469 -12.20 12.55 -4.32
N PHE A 470 -11.64 11.40 -3.97
CA PHE A 470 -10.33 11.27 -3.35
C PHE A 470 -9.76 9.89 -3.67
N VAL A 471 -8.49 9.67 -3.37
CA VAL A 471 -7.83 8.38 -3.46
C VAL A 471 -7.69 7.82 -2.07
N SER A 472 -8.03 6.53 -1.90
CA SER A 472 -7.76 5.83 -0.65
C SER A 472 -7.35 4.39 -0.85
N ASP A 473 -6.43 3.94 0.02
CA ASP A 473 -5.94 2.58 0.06
C ASP A 473 -6.75 1.66 0.98
N ARG A 474 -7.91 2.12 1.47
CA ARG A 474 -8.80 1.37 2.37
C ARG A 474 -9.29 0.02 1.83
N SER A 475 -9.24 -0.19 0.51
CA SER A 475 -9.52 -1.49 -0.12
C SER A 475 -8.35 -2.48 -0.12
N GLY A 476 -7.18 -2.07 0.39
CA GLY A 476 -5.89 -2.74 0.22
C GLY A 476 -5.06 -2.20 -0.95
N TRP A 477 -5.68 -1.42 -1.84
CA TRP A 477 -5.06 -0.76 -2.99
C TRP A 477 -5.52 0.70 -3.06
N PHE A 478 -4.61 1.60 -3.48
CA PHE A 478 -4.98 2.97 -3.83
C PHE A 478 -5.97 2.93 -4.99
N GLU A 479 -7.17 3.42 -4.73
CA GLU A 479 -8.29 3.44 -5.69
C GLU A 479 -9.02 4.79 -5.55
N VAL A 480 -9.77 5.19 -6.58
CA VAL A 480 -10.60 6.39 -6.52
C VAL A 480 -11.88 6.10 -5.74
N TRP A 481 -12.21 6.96 -4.79
CA TRP A 481 -13.43 6.94 -3.99
C TRP A 481 -14.22 8.22 -4.19
N VAL A 482 -15.53 8.13 -4.02
CA VAL A 482 -16.44 9.29 -4.03
C VAL A 482 -17.37 9.20 -2.83
N CYS A 483 -17.53 10.30 -2.09
CA CYS A 483 -18.53 10.45 -1.03
C CYS A 483 -19.43 11.66 -1.31
N ALA A 484 -20.61 11.69 -0.69
CA ALA A 484 -21.41 12.89 -0.53
C ALA A 484 -20.63 13.96 0.26
N TYR A 485 -20.74 15.20 -0.19
CA TYR A 485 -20.08 16.37 0.38
C TYR A 485 -21.11 17.43 0.75
N PRO A 486 -21.00 18.09 1.93
CA PRO A 486 -19.88 18.04 2.90
C PRO A 486 -19.94 16.92 3.96
N GLU A 487 -20.97 16.07 3.97
CA GLU A 487 -21.26 15.18 5.10
C GLU A 487 -20.35 13.95 5.22
N ALA A 488 -19.51 13.66 4.22
CA ALA A 488 -18.68 12.45 4.17
C ALA A 488 -19.49 11.15 4.31
N SER A 489 -20.69 11.12 3.71
CA SER A 489 -21.59 9.97 3.69
C SER A 489 -21.65 9.34 2.29
N ASP A 490 -22.35 8.21 2.13
CA ASP A 490 -22.53 7.52 0.84
C ASP A 490 -21.20 7.29 0.07
N CYS A 491 -20.19 6.86 0.82
CA CYS A 491 -18.86 6.64 0.27
C CYS A 491 -18.81 5.36 -0.55
N ARG A 492 -18.36 5.48 -1.80
CA ARG A 492 -18.23 4.37 -2.75
C ARG A 492 -16.86 4.31 -3.40
N GLN A 493 -16.37 3.09 -3.57
CA GLN A 493 -15.20 2.81 -4.38
C GLN A 493 -15.60 2.88 -5.86
N LEU A 494 -14.91 3.71 -6.64
CA LEU A 494 -15.21 3.94 -8.05
C LEU A 494 -14.34 3.10 -9.00
N THR A 495 -13.13 2.74 -8.56
CA THR A 495 -12.17 1.94 -9.33
C THR A 495 -11.72 0.70 -8.55
N SER A 496 -11.34 -0.38 -9.25
CA SER A 496 -10.81 -1.60 -8.63
C SER A 496 -9.77 -2.25 -9.55
N PHE A 497 -8.70 -1.51 -9.86
CA PHE A 497 -7.60 -2.02 -10.67
C PHE A 497 -6.81 -3.12 -9.95
N ARG A 498 -6.68 -3.02 -8.62
CA ARG A 498 -5.89 -3.95 -7.80
C ARG A 498 -4.46 -4.13 -8.33
N GLN A 499 -3.92 -3.09 -8.95
CA GLN A 499 -2.57 -3.04 -9.45
C GLN A 499 -2.07 -1.62 -9.59
N GLY A 500 -0.77 -1.46 -9.36
CA GLY A 500 -0.12 -0.16 -9.42
C GLY A 500 -0.74 0.86 -8.47
N TYR A 501 -0.39 2.12 -8.70
CA TYR A 501 -0.98 3.28 -8.03
C TYR A 501 -2.04 3.89 -8.93
N VAL A 502 -3.20 4.23 -8.34
CA VAL A 502 -4.28 5.00 -8.96
C VAL A 502 -4.34 6.35 -8.28
N GLY A 503 -4.36 7.44 -9.06
CA GLY A 503 -4.05 8.77 -8.56
C GLY A 503 -4.74 9.93 -9.28
N SER A 504 -4.65 11.11 -8.66
CA SER A 504 -4.96 12.41 -9.28
C SER A 504 -6.38 12.58 -9.86
N PRO A 505 -7.47 12.13 -9.20
CA PRO A 505 -8.82 12.31 -9.71
C PRO A 505 -9.20 13.79 -9.86
N ARG A 506 -9.75 14.17 -11.02
CA ARG A 506 -10.31 15.50 -11.31
C ARG A 506 -11.68 15.36 -11.97
N TRP A 507 -12.66 16.09 -11.44
CA TRP A 507 -14.02 16.13 -11.97
C TRP A 507 -14.11 16.85 -13.31
N SER A 508 -14.98 16.33 -14.20
CA SER A 508 -15.43 17.06 -15.37
C SER A 508 -16.29 18.27 -14.98
N PRO A 509 -16.32 19.34 -15.78
CA PRO A 509 -17.13 20.54 -15.49
C PRO A 509 -18.63 20.26 -15.28
N ASP A 510 -19.16 19.24 -15.94
CA ASP A 510 -20.57 18.80 -15.83
C ASP A 510 -20.85 17.88 -14.62
N SER A 511 -19.84 17.61 -13.79
CA SER A 511 -19.91 16.70 -12.63
C SER A 511 -20.28 15.24 -12.98
N GLN A 512 -20.20 14.81 -14.24
CA GLN A 512 -20.62 13.46 -14.65
C GLN A 512 -19.47 12.45 -14.75
N ARG A 513 -18.22 12.91 -14.88
CA ARG A 513 -17.05 12.05 -15.09
C ARG A 513 -15.88 12.50 -14.22
N ILE A 514 -14.96 11.58 -14.00
CA ILE A 514 -13.69 11.83 -13.31
C ILE A 514 -12.58 11.34 -14.23
N ALA A 515 -11.60 12.20 -14.50
CA ALA A 515 -10.33 11.84 -15.12
C ALA A 515 -9.32 11.54 -14.03
N PHE A 516 -8.51 10.50 -14.20
CA PHE A 516 -7.51 10.08 -13.22
C PHE A 516 -6.38 9.33 -13.91
N ASP A 517 -5.26 9.12 -13.23
CA ASP A 517 -4.15 8.30 -13.73
C ASP A 517 -4.06 6.95 -13.00
N ALA A 518 -3.73 5.89 -13.73
CA ALA A 518 -3.52 4.56 -13.16
C ALA A 518 -2.28 3.90 -13.76
N ARG A 519 -1.46 3.30 -12.90
CA ARG A 519 -0.23 2.57 -13.29
C ARG A 519 -0.49 1.09 -13.52
N VAL A 520 -1.25 0.79 -14.56
CA VAL A 520 -1.52 -0.58 -15.00
C VAL A 520 -0.29 -1.14 -15.71
N ASP A 521 0.16 -2.34 -15.35
CA ASP A 521 1.33 -3.01 -15.97
C ASP A 521 2.62 -2.17 -16.01
N GLY A 522 2.79 -1.32 -15.00
CA GLY A 522 3.99 -0.51 -14.77
C GLY A 522 4.11 0.77 -15.62
N ASN A 523 3.13 1.06 -16.48
CA ASN A 523 3.05 2.35 -17.19
C ASN A 523 1.85 3.17 -16.70
N ALA A 524 1.99 4.48 -16.61
CA ALA A 524 0.88 5.35 -16.18
C ALA A 524 0.09 5.82 -17.41
N ASP A 525 -1.23 5.63 -17.37
CA ASP A 525 -2.16 6.08 -18.40
C ASP A 525 -3.30 6.91 -17.79
N ILE A 526 -3.92 7.78 -18.61
CA ILE A 526 -5.12 8.52 -18.23
C ILE A 526 -6.36 7.66 -18.47
N TYR A 527 -7.24 7.62 -17.49
CA TYR A 527 -8.52 6.94 -17.54
C TYR A 527 -9.67 7.92 -17.27
N LEU A 528 -10.83 7.59 -17.81
CA LEU A 528 -12.11 8.21 -17.49
C LEU A 528 -13.02 7.20 -16.81
N VAL A 529 -13.73 7.64 -15.76
CA VAL A 529 -14.80 6.86 -15.14
C VAL A 529 -16.00 7.75 -14.91
N ARG A 530 -17.22 7.20 -15.01
CA ARG A 530 -18.42 7.95 -14.67
C ARG A 530 -18.47 8.17 -13.17
N ALA A 531 -18.92 9.35 -12.76
CA ALA A 531 -19.01 9.70 -11.36
C ALA A 531 -20.01 8.84 -10.58
N ASP A 532 -20.97 8.21 -11.25
CA ASP A 532 -21.95 7.28 -10.68
C ASP A 532 -21.49 5.81 -10.67
N GLY A 533 -20.29 5.52 -11.17
CA GLY A 533 -19.72 4.18 -11.24
C GLY A 533 -19.77 3.59 -12.65
N GLY A 534 -19.23 2.39 -12.77
CA GLY A 534 -19.05 1.70 -14.05
C GLY A 534 -17.57 1.44 -14.33
N GLN A 535 -17.30 0.82 -15.48
CA GLN A 535 -15.95 0.41 -15.84
C GLN A 535 -15.11 1.62 -16.28
N PRO A 536 -13.91 1.84 -15.72
CA PRO A 536 -13.01 2.86 -16.22
C PRO A 536 -12.57 2.56 -17.66
N VAL A 537 -12.45 3.63 -18.46
CA VAL A 537 -12.07 3.56 -19.87
C VAL A 537 -10.70 4.25 -20.04
N PRO A 538 -9.68 3.58 -20.59
CA PRO A 538 -8.40 4.21 -20.89
C PRO A 538 -8.57 5.25 -22.00
N LEU A 539 -7.98 6.41 -21.82
CA LEU A 539 -7.92 7.49 -22.81
C LEU A 539 -6.55 7.52 -23.52
N THR A 540 -5.49 7.07 -22.84
CA THR A 540 -4.13 6.91 -23.38
C THR A 540 -3.69 5.45 -23.31
N HIS A 541 -2.67 5.09 -24.09
CA HIS A 541 -2.13 3.71 -24.18
C HIS A 541 -0.71 3.70 -24.79
N GLU A 542 0.02 4.81 -24.67
CA GLU A 542 1.36 4.95 -25.24
C GLU A 542 2.42 4.40 -24.26
N SER A 543 3.68 4.29 -24.69
CA SER A 543 4.76 3.83 -23.81
C SER A 543 5.32 4.94 -22.90
N SER A 544 4.90 6.17 -23.12
CA SER A 544 5.21 7.32 -22.26
C SER A 544 4.38 7.28 -20.98
N VAL A 545 4.80 8.07 -19.98
CA VAL A 545 4.15 8.13 -18.67
C VAL A 545 3.16 9.29 -18.65
N GLU A 546 1.87 8.97 -18.76
CA GLU A 546 0.79 9.94 -18.66
C GLU A 546 0.20 10.04 -17.24
N SER A 547 0.05 11.26 -16.72
CA SER A 547 -0.55 11.46 -15.38
C SER A 547 -1.04 12.89 -15.13
N ARG A 548 -1.66 13.13 -13.95
CA ARG A 548 -2.12 14.47 -13.50
C ARG A 548 -3.04 15.16 -14.52
N ALA A 549 -4.05 14.42 -14.98
CA ALA A 549 -5.03 14.94 -15.92
C ALA A 549 -5.84 16.11 -15.33
N SER A 550 -6.18 17.10 -16.15
CA SER A 550 -7.13 18.17 -15.83
C SER A 550 -8.03 18.49 -17.02
N TRP A 551 -9.23 19.01 -16.76
CA TRP A 551 -10.23 19.27 -17.80
C TRP A 551 -10.11 20.71 -18.32
N SER A 552 -10.42 20.91 -19.60
CA SER A 552 -10.73 22.24 -20.12
C SER A 552 -12.02 22.79 -19.51
N ALA A 553 -12.16 24.11 -19.46
CA ALA A 553 -13.32 24.76 -18.85
C ALA A 553 -14.64 24.38 -19.55
N ASP A 554 -14.57 24.15 -20.87
CA ASP A 554 -15.70 23.68 -21.69
C ASP A 554 -15.96 22.17 -21.62
N GLY A 555 -15.10 21.41 -20.92
CA GLY A 555 -15.20 19.96 -20.75
C GLY A 555 -14.92 19.13 -22.02
N ARG A 556 -14.39 19.74 -23.08
CA ARG A 556 -14.14 19.06 -24.37
C ARG A 556 -12.75 18.46 -24.49
N SER A 557 -11.78 18.92 -23.69
CA SER A 557 -10.38 18.49 -23.74
C SER A 557 -9.85 18.07 -22.37
N ILE A 558 -8.82 17.22 -22.39
CA ILE A 558 -8.01 16.85 -21.23
C ILE A 558 -6.59 17.36 -21.46
N TYR A 559 -6.05 18.06 -20.46
CA TYR A 559 -4.61 18.32 -20.34
C TYR A 559 -3.97 17.27 -19.44
N PHE A 560 -2.75 16.85 -19.74
CA PHE A 560 -2.03 15.86 -18.93
C PHE A 560 -0.52 16.01 -19.08
N ARG A 561 0.23 15.51 -18.09
CA ARG A 561 1.70 15.38 -18.15
C ARG A 561 2.06 14.18 -19.01
N SER A 562 3.03 14.30 -19.92
CA SER A 562 3.64 13.18 -20.64
C SER A 562 5.12 13.43 -20.92
N ASP A 563 5.95 12.38 -20.87
CA ASP A 563 7.39 12.39 -21.20
C ASP A 563 7.71 11.90 -22.62
N ARG A 564 6.72 11.79 -23.50
CA ARG A 564 6.87 11.25 -24.86
C ARG A 564 7.94 11.93 -25.74
N THR A 565 8.33 13.17 -25.40
CA THR A 565 9.42 13.92 -26.07
C THR A 565 10.74 13.91 -25.27
N GLY A 566 10.91 12.96 -24.36
CA GLY A 566 12.12 12.76 -23.54
C GLY A 566 12.15 13.54 -22.22
N THR A 567 11.32 14.56 -22.07
CA THR A 567 11.11 15.29 -20.81
C THR A 567 9.62 15.50 -20.57
N HIS A 568 9.19 15.65 -19.32
CA HIS A 568 7.80 15.91 -18.98
C HIS A 568 7.33 17.25 -19.57
N GLN A 569 6.26 17.21 -20.36
CA GLN A 569 5.57 18.37 -20.92
C GLN A 569 4.06 18.24 -20.67
N ILE A 570 3.32 19.33 -20.85
CA ILE A 570 1.86 19.32 -20.87
C ILE A 570 1.36 19.07 -22.30
N TRP A 571 0.43 18.14 -22.42
CA TRP A 571 -0.24 17.75 -23.66
C TRP A 571 -1.73 17.94 -23.52
N LYS A 572 -2.42 18.19 -24.63
CA LYS A 572 -3.87 18.37 -24.73
C LYS A 572 -4.45 17.37 -25.71
N MET A 573 -5.58 16.75 -25.38
CA MET A 573 -6.33 15.90 -26.31
C MET A 573 -7.85 16.04 -26.14
N PRO A 574 -8.65 15.74 -27.17
CA PRO A 574 -10.10 15.67 -27.02
C PRO A 574 -10.53 14.57 -26.04
N VAL A 575 -11.56 14.83 -25.24
CA VAL A 575 -12.16 13.84 -24.33
C VAL A 575 -12.73 12.63 -25.08
N ALA A 576 -13.11 12.81 -26.34
CA ALA A 576 -13.57 11.73 -27.22
C ALA A 576 -12.43 10.81 -27.71
N GLY A 577 -11.17 11.10 -27.36
CA GLY A 577 -9.99 10.46 -27.92
C GLY A 577 -9.46 11.18 -29.16
N GLY A 578 -8.26 10.80 -29.59
CA GLY A 578 -7.56 11.40 -30.74
C GLY A 578 -6.08 11.64 -30.46
N ALA A 579 -5.36 12.15 -31.46
CA ALA A 579 -3.95 12.47 -31.31
C ALA A 579 -3.78 13.67 -30.35
N PRO A 580 -2.93 13.56 -29.32
CA PRO A 580 -2.64 14.68 -28.43
C PRO A 580 -1.70 15.69 -29.09
N GLY A 581 -1.93 16.98 -28.81
CA GLY A 581 -1.07 18.09 -29.18
C GLY A 581 -0.22 18.57 -28.00
N GLN A 582 1.04 18.91 -28.26
CA GLN A 582 1.94 19.45 -27.24
C GLN A 582 1.59 20.91 -26.94
N ILE A 583 1.53 21.27 -25.65
CA ILE A 583 1.23 22.64 -25.20
C ILE A 583 2.47 23.37 -24.70
N THR A 584 3.34 22.67 -23.97
CA THR A 584 4.58 23.25 -23.39
C THR A 584 5.82 22.66 -24.01
N THR A 585 6.91 23.43 -24.01
CA THR A 585 8.21 23.06 -24.58
C THR A 585 9.37 23.20 -23.59
N HIS A 586 9.18 23.90 -22.46
CA HIS A 586 10.21 24.14 -21.45
C HIS A 586 9.94 23.40 -20.12
N GLY A 587 9.21 22.29 -20.18
CA GLY A 587 8.83 21.48 -19.03
C GLY A 587 7.34 21.63 -18.70
N GLY A 588 6.76 20.60 -18.09
CA GLY A 588 5.36 20.59 -17.71
C GLY A 588 5.03 19.39 -16.84
N PHE A 589 4.53 19.63 -15.64
CA PHE A 589 4.30 18.57 -14.65
C PHE A 589 2.86 18.51 -14.13
N GLU A 590 2.23 19.67 -13.93
CA GLU A 590 0.84 19.81 -13.53
C GLU A 590 0.30 21.11 -14.11
N ALA A 591 -0.94 21.09 -14.63
CA ALA A 591 -1.54 22.23 -15.30
C ALA A 591 -3.04 22.35 -15.00
N LEU A 592 -3.54 23.58 -14.88
CA LEU A 592 -4.95 23.91 -14.66
C LEU A 592 -5.36 25.05 -15.60
N GLU A 593 -6.50 24.88 -16.28
CA GLU A 593 -7.06 25.93 -17.15
C GLU A 593 -7.66 27.06 -16.32
N ALA A 594 -7.34 28.28 -16.72
CA ALA A 594 -7.92 29.48 -16.14
C ALA A 594 -9.45 29.50 -16.33
N PRO A 595 -10.22 30.12 -15.41
CA PRO A 595 -11.68 30.18 -15.52
C PRO A 595 -12.21 30.79 -16.84
N ASP A 596 -11.42 31.66 -17.49
CA ASP A 596 -11.77 32.30 -18.75
C ASP A 596 -11.58 31.42 -19.99
N GLY A 597 -10.98 30.24 -19.84
CA GLY A 597 -10.67 29.29 -20.90
C GLY A 597 -9.61 29.76 -21.91
N ARG A 598 -8.84 30.80 -21.60
CA ARG A 598 -7.85 31.39 -22.54
C ARG A 598 -6.43 30.93 -22.26
N SER A 599 -6.10 30.75 -20.99
CA SER A 599 -4.75 30.43 -20.55
C SER A 599 -4.71 29.17 -19.70
N LEU A 600 -3.58 28.47 -19.76
CA LEU A 600 -3.24 27.33 -18.93
C LEU A 600 -2.13 27.73 -17.97
N TYR A 601 -2.38 27.62 -16.66
CA TYR A 601 -1.35 27.78 -15.63
C TYR A 601 -0.70 26.43 -15.36
N TYR A 602 0.63 26.39 -15.25
CA TYR A 602 1.35 25.15 -15.05
C TYR A 602 2.67 25.34 -14.29
N VAL A 603 3.16 24.24 -13.72
CA VAL A 603 4.50 24.13 -13.14
C VAL A 603 5.39 23.28 -14.05
N GLN A 604 6.65 23.68 -14.23
CA GLN A 604 7.58 23.03 -15.18
C GLN A 604 8.10 21.67 -14.71
N GLY A 605 8.14 21.42 -13.40
CA GLY A 605 8.71 20.19 -12.84
C GLY A 605 8.24 19.95 -11.41
N ARG A 606 8.46 18.73 -10.90
CA ARG A 606 7.99 18.32 -9.56
C ARG A 606 8.50 19.23 -8.44
N TYR A 607 9.80 19.55 -8.51
CA TYR A 607 10.51 20.37 -7.52
C TYR A 607 10.95 21.72 -8.09
N THR A 608 10.59 22.00 -9.35
CA THR A 608 10.90 23.27 -9.99
C THR A 608 9.94 24.32 -9.46
N ARG A 609 10.48 25.35 -8.79
CA ARG A 609 9.66 26.39 -8.16
C ARG A 609 9.24 27.48 -9.14
N GLY A 610 7.98 27.86 -9.06
CA GLY A 610 7.39 28.89 -9.90
C GLY A 610 6.12 28.41 -10.59
N LEU A 611 5.37 29.36 -11.12
CA LEU A 611 4.23 29.12 -11.98
C LEU A 611 4.43 29.81 -13.32
N TRP A 612 3.98 29.17 -14.38
CA TRP A 612 4.01 29.68 -15.75
C TRP A 612 2.60 29.68 -16.33
N SER A 613 2.40 30.51 -17.34
CA SER A 613 1.17 30.62 -18.12
C SER A 613 1.49 30.44 -19.60
N VAL A 614 0.60 29.78 -20.33
CA VAL A 614 0.66 29.58 -21.78
C VAL A 614 -0.76 29.63 -22.36
N PRO A 615 -0.99 30.12 -23.58
CA PRO A 615 -2.31 30.02 -24.21
C PRO A 615 -2.77 28.55 -24.32
N VAL A 616 -4.09 28.30 -24.23
CA VAL A 616 -4.66 26.93 -24.25
C VAL A 616 -4.39 26.14 -25.54
N ASP A 617 -3.99 26.82 -26.62
CA ASP A 617 -3.62 26.22 -27.90
C ASP A 617 -2.09 26.22 -28.15
N GLY A 618 -1.31 26.50 -27.09
CA GLY A 618 0.15 26.62 -27.15
C GLY A 618 0.63 28.01 -27.57
N GLY A 619 1.93 28.24 -27.48
CA GLY A 619 2.56 29.52 -27.85
C GLY A 619 3.57 29.99 -26.82
N GLN A 620 3.63 31.30 -26.59
CA GLN A 620 4.61 31.90 -25.70
C GLN A 620 4.34 31.53 -24.23
N GLU A 621 5.29 30.81 -23.63
CA GLU A 621 5.32 30.47 -22.20
C GLU A 621 5.86 31.65 -21.38
N THR A 622 5.11 32.09 -20.37
CA THR A 622 5.46 33.26 -19.54
C THR A 622 5.46 32.89 -18.06
N ARG A 623 6.55 33.20 -17.34
CA ARG A 623 6.62 33.02 -15.89
C ARG A 623 5.73 34.05 -15.19
N VAL A 624 4.91 33.60 -14.25
CA VAL A 624 4.06 34.48 -13.43
C VAL A 624 4.87 35.04 -12.27
N SER A 625 4.91 36.37 -12.17
CA SER A 625 5.67 37.09 -11.13
C SER A 625 5.08 36.85 -9.73
N GLY A 626 5.94 36.82 -8.71
CA GLY A 626 5.53 36.72 -7.30
C GLY A 626 5.25 35.29 -6.79
N LEU A 627 5.29 34.27 -7.64
CA LEU A 627 4.95 32.88 -7.28
C LEU A 627 6.17 31.97 -7.13
N GLY A 628 7.30 32.53 -6.68
CA GLY A 628 8.60 31.85 -6.66
C GLY A 628 8.75 30.70 -5.66
N SER A 629 7.81 30.51 -4.72
CA SER A 629 7.80 29.38 -3.78
C SER A 629 6.86 28.25 -4.17
N LEU A 630 6.01 28.44 -5.19
CA LEU A 630 5.01 27.46 -5.60
C LEU A 630 5.66 26.22 -6.21
N THR A 631 5.22 25.04 -5.80
CA THR A 631 5.70 23.72 -6.25
C THR A 631 4.55 22.87 -6.80
N ALA A 632 4.86 21.75 -7.44
CA ALA A 632 3.83 20.84 -7.91
C ALA A 632 3.02 20.25 -6.74
N SER A 633 1.76 19.92 -6.97
CA SER A 633 0.86 19.27 -5.99
C SER A 633 0.43 20.10 -4.77
N SER A 634 0.92 21.33 -4.63
CA SER A 634 0.65 22.22 -3.48
C SER A 634 -0.18 23.46 -3.84
N TRP A 635 -0.78 23.54 -5.04
CA TRP A 635 -1.47 24.74 -5.54
C TRP A 635 -2.81 24.44 -6.22
N THR A 636 -3.66 25.46 -6.34
CA THR A 636 -4.98 25.38 -6.98
C THR A 636 -5.46 26.74 -7.49
N LEU A 637 -6.41 26.74 -8.43
CA LEU A 637 -7.04 27.94 -8.99
C LEU A 637 -8.43 28.16 -8.40
N ILE A 638 -8.71 29.39 -8.01
CA ILE A 638 -10.05 29.89 -7.66
C ILE A 638 -10.43 31.06 -8.59
N ASP A 639 -11.69 31.50 -8.54
CA ASP A 639 -12.23 32.45 -9.53
C ASP A 639 -11.46 33.78 -9.58
N ASN A 640 -10.92 34.23 -8.45
CA ASN A 640 -10.22 35.51 -8.32
C ASN A 640 -8.71 35.37 -8.07
N GLY A 641 -8.13 34.17 -8.14
CA GLY A 641 -6.70 34.02 -7.88
C GLY A 641 -6.18 32.60 -7.72
N ILE A 642 -5.01 32.50 -7.10
CA ILE A 642 -4.26 31.25 -6.92
C ILE A 642 -3.98 31.04 -5.45
N LEU A 643 -4.25 29.84 -4.96
CA LEU A 643 -3.90 29.41 -3.62
C LEU A 643 -2.78 28.39 -3.68
N TRP A 644 -1.82 28.45 -2.76
CA TRP A 644 -0.83 27.38 -2.60
C TRP A 644 -0.31 27.27 -1.17
N ILE A 645 0.18 26.08 -0.83
CA ILE A 645 0.95 25.81 0.38
C ILE A 645 2.42 26.11 0.04
N ASP A 646 3.01 27.05 0.76
CA ASP A 646 4.42 27.39 0.63
C ASP A 646 5.26 26.43 1.50
N ASP A 647 5.79 25.40 0.85
CA ASP A 647 6.59 24.32 1.46
C ASP A 647 8.08 24.65 1.58
N THR A 648 8.46 25.93 1.44
CA THR A 648 9.87 26.33 1.55
C THR A 648 10.42 26.22 2.97
N ALA A 649 9.54 26.14 3.98
CA ALA A 649 9.92 25.85 5.35
C ALA A 649 10.26 24.36 5.52
N SER A 650 11.38 24.07 6.18
CA SER A 650 11.83 22.68 6.41
C SER A 650 10.87 21.86 7.26
N ASN A 651 10.07 22.52 8.12
CA ASN A 651 9.12 21.90 9.04
C ASN A 651 7.80 22.68 9.05
N PRO A 652 6.64 22.03 9.31
CA PRO A 652 5.41 22.73 9.58
C PRO A 652 5.52 23.60 10.85
N PRO A 653 4.71 24.66 10.99
CA PRO A 653 3.60 25.01 10.12
C PRO A 653 4.02 25.66 8.79
N ALA A 654 3.34 25.30 7.69
CA ALA A 654 3.60 25.83 6.35
C ALA A 654 2.54 26.88 5.96
N PRO A 655 2.91 28.09 5.50
CA PRO A 655 1.93 29.13 5.18
C PRO A 655 1.13 28.79 3.91
N ILE A 656 -0.18 29.01 3.98
CA ILE A 656 -1.04 29.05 2.79
C ILE A 656 -1.08 30.49 2.27
N ARG A 657 -0.72 30.65 1.01
CA ARG A 657 -0.66 31.94 0.32
C ARG A 657 -1.77 32.08 -0.71
N PHE A 658 -2.19 33.32 -0.93
CA PHE A 658 -3.16 33.72 -1.94
C PHE A 658 -2.56 34.80 -2.84
N TYR A 659 -2.62 34.57 -4.14
CA TYR A 659 -2.28 35.54 -5.18
C TYR A 659 -3.56 36.04 -5.84
N ASP A 660 -3.80 37.34 -5.76
CA ASP A 660 -5.01 37.98 -6.29
C ASP A 660 -4.80 38.39 -7.76
N PHE A 661 -5.73 38.00 -8.64
CA PHE A 661 -5.63 38.33 -10.07
C PHE A 661 -5.90 39.81 -10.40
N ALA A 662 -6.62 40.54 -9.55
CA ALA A 662 -6.92 41.94 -9.76
C ALA A 662 -5.78 42.85 -9.29
N THR A 663 -5.17 42.55 -8.14
CA THR A 663 -4.10 43.39 -7.56
C THR A 663 -2.70 42.89 -7.89
N HIS A 664 -2.56 41.63 -8.30
CA HIS A 664 -1.27 40.93 -8.45
C HIS A 664 -0.44 40.86 -7.17
N GLU A 665 -1.08 40.99 -6.00
CA GLU A 665 -0.43 40.91 -4.69
C GLU A 665 -0.51 39.50 -4.10
N VAL A 666 0.50 39.14 -3.31
CA VAL A 666 0.54 37.89 -2.54
C VAL A 666 0.28 38.18 -1.07
N SER A 667 -0.67 37.48 -0.47
CA SER A 667 -0.98 37.54 0.96
C SER A 667 -0.89 36.15 1.61
N LYS A 668 -0.62 36.10 2.92
CA LYS A 668 -0.74 34.89 3.73
C LYS A 668 -2.16 34.83 4.30
N ILE A 669 -2.84 33.71 4.15
CA ILE A 669 -4.25 33.58 4.55
C ILE A 669 -4.48 32.57 5.68
N ALA A 670 -3.60 31.58 5.83
CA ALA A 670 -3.67 30.53 6.85
C ALA A 670 -2.31 29.81 6.97
N GLU A 671 -2.25 28.79 7.82
CA GLU A 671 -1.12 27.87 7.91
C GLU A 671 -1.62 26.42 7.98
N VAL A 672 -0.83 25.51 7.43
CA VAL A 672 -1.01 24.07 7.57
C VAL A 672 -0.22 23.60 8.78
N PRO A 673 -0.85 22.99 9.80
CA PRO A 673 -0.18 22.63 11.05
C PRO A 673 0.68 21.36 10.96
N GLY A 674 0.42 20.48 9.99
CA GLY A 674 1.14 19.21 9.81
C GLY A 674 1.88 19.11 8.49
N TYR A 675 2.60 18.01 8.30
CA TYR A 675 3.25 17.72 7.02
C TYR A 675 2.19 17.40 5.95
N VAL A 676 2.44 17.87 4.73
CA VAL A 676 1.59 17.64 3.56
C VAL A 676 2.31 16.69 2.63
N ILE A 677 1.55 15.83 1.93
CA ILE A 677 2.14 14.89 0.99
C ILE A 677 2.73 15.60 -0.24
N PRO A 678 4.03 15.47 -0.54
CA PRO A 678 4.65 16.13 -1.70
C PRO A 678 4.55 15.30 -2.99
N SER A 679 4.15 14.03 -2.91
CA SER A 679 4.07 13.10 -4.06
C SER A 679 2.73 13.07 -4.76
N ALA A 680 1.65 13.37 -4.04
CA ALA A 680 0.27 13.35 -4.54
C ALA A 680 -0.25 14.79 -4.64
N ILE A 681 -1.27 15.06 -5.48
CA ILE A 681 -2.04 16.32 -5.45
C ILE A 681 -2.60 16.49 -4.04
N GLY A 682 -1.95 17.34 -3.24
CA GLY A 682 -2.18 17.44 -1.81
C GLY A 682 -3.01 18.65 -1.43
N PHE A 683 -3.40 19.51 -2.39
CA PHE A 683 -4.10 20.76 -2.12
C PHE A 683 -5.21 21.04 -3.16
N TYR A 684 -6.37 21.49 -2.68
CA TYR A 684 -7.53 21.82 -3.50
C TYR A 684 -8.37 22.92 -2.84
N ALA A 685 -9.04 23.74 -3.64
CA ALA A 685 -10.07 24.66 -3.16
C ALA A 685 -11.26 24.64 -4.12
N VAL A 686 -12.46 24.84 -3.58
CA VAL A 686 -13.64 25.06 -4.43
C VAL A 686 -13.50 26.39 -5.16
N ARG A 687 -13.99 26.48 -6.40
CA ARG A 687 -13.79 27.63 -7.31
C ARG A 687 -14.15 28.99 -6.69
N ASN A 688 -15.23 29.05 -5.91
CA ASN A 688 -15.66 30.26 -5.22
C ASN A 688 -14.80 30.64 -3.99
N GLY A 689 -13.79 29.84 -3.66
CA GLY A 689 -12.90 30.06 -2.52
C GLY A 689 -13.57 29.94 -1.16
N ALA A 690 -14.73 29.25 -1.04
CA ALA A 690 -15.41 29.09 0.24
C ALA A 690 -14.75 28.03 1.15
N VAL A 691 -14.10 27.04 0.55
CA VAL A 691 -13.46 25.91 1.25
C VAL A 691 -12.15 25.57 0.57
N MET A 692 -11.11 25.33 1.37
CA MET A 692 -9.87 24.71 0.92
C MET A 692 -9.62 23.41 1.68
N MET A 693 -8.89 22.51 1.02
CA MET A 693 -8.63 21.16 1.49
C MET A 693 -7.20 20.75 1.22
N TRP A 694 -6.62 19.96 2.11
CA TRP A 694 -5.32 19.35 1.89
C TRP A 694 -5.22 17.96 2.51
N SER A 695 -4.28 17.15 2.01
CA SER A 695 -3.95 15.85 2.59
C SER A 695 -2.80 16.03 3.58
N GLN A 696 -3.08 15.76 4.85
CA GLN A 696 -2.14 15.98 5.96
C GLN A 696 -1.72 14.66 6.58
N LEU A 697 -0.43 14.52 6.85
CA LEU A 697 0.09 13.43 7.67
C LEU A 697 -0.32 13.66 9.12
N ASP A 698 -1.18 12.79 9.64
CA ASP A 698 -1.64 12.84 11.03
C ASP A 698 -0.84 11.91 11.93
N ARG A 699 -0.44 10.76 11.39
CA ARG A 699 0.39 9.79 12.11
C ARG A 699 1.41 9.18 11.16
N SER A 700 2.66 9.12 11.61
CA SER A 700 3.68 8.28 11.01
C SER A 700 4.38 7.49 12.12
N THR A 701 4.52 6.19 11.93
CA THR A 701 5.28 5.32 12.84
C THR A 701 6.30 4.52 12.07
N HIS A 702 7.53 4.56 12.57
CA HIS A 702 8.70 3.89 12.00
C HIS A 702 9.31 2.99 13.08
N ASP A 703 9.05 1.69 12.98
CA ASP A 703 9.57 0.71 13.94
C ASP A 703 10.46 -0.31 13.22
N LEU A 704 11.52 -0.76 13.89
CA LEU A 704 12.20 -1.98 13.47
C LEU A 704 11.45 -3.18 14.02
N MET A 705 11.13 -4.13 13.15
CA MET A 705 10.45 -5.37 13.50
C MET A 705 11.41 -6.54 13.35
N LEU A 706 11.49 -7.38 14.36
CA LEU A 706 12.33 -8.58 14.40
C LEU A 706 11.47 -9.84 14.22
N VAL A 707 11.93 -10.73 13.35
CA VAL A 707 11.41 -12.08 13.17
C VAL A 707 12.49 -13.06 13.58
N GLU A 708 12.22 -13.79 14.66
CA GLU A 708 13.08 -14.88 15.14
C GLU A 708 12.82 -16.17 14.35
N ARG A 709 13.84 -17.03 14.24
CA ARG A 709 13.77 -18.33 13.54
C ARG A 709 13.30 -18.21 12.08
N PHE A 710 13.69 -17.13 11.42
CA PHE A 710 13.48 -16.94 9.99
C PHE A 710 14.36 -17.91 9.19
N ARG A 711 13.80 -18.51 8.13
CA ARG A 711 14.46 -19.48 7.25
C ARG A 711 14.25 -19.16 5.79
#